data_AF-C7Z051-F1
#
_entry.id   AF-C7Z051-F1
#
_cell.length_a   1.000
_cell.length_b   1.000
_cell.length_c   1.000
_cell.angle_alpha   90.00
_cell.angle_beta   90.00
_cell.angle_gamma   90.00
#
_symmetry.space_group_name_H-M   'P 1'
#
loop_
_entity.id
_entity.type
_entity.pdbx_description
1 polymer ?
#
loop_
_entity_poly.entity_id
_entity_poly.type
_entity_poly.pdbx_seq_one_letter_code
_entity_poly.pdbx_strand_id
1 'polypeptide(L)'
;MNDLVRGAFGQLVPIGTLYNAKSDSFLDASILRSGQPFHATSQRKIKAFKIAHNASGKYDSRIEPLGVSHDTAASIISGAIKVQGSSDYLQAEFDSPGSLHGAYHYTFSTLVDELDLRRVSLREHMDVMPLQTRDSTHVVTGIAWGMRNTLVINHEFSGESPGPQVERAFFRDLSRLEALTQSLTGYPESGSHGASPLELLYTFHLYTDASKEGLEMTGLDAMRTFIRLRLGELPKTNDGKGWPLSYTLLPIDRLDRHISGFQRIIVAPIPLPIDDFTEFMGLFDEFTSCKKKLGGYYKSLLEKRSYVSEEHIRAVYHSISLLNQWKTQLQQRLAPTLVSIRMGAMGPQHLHNLYSNVEAEAGSPRLMSPFIGQETEKLRLLAEAIAAGAVYIGHGGSPLEKIKTPHDDPGCHAFLLSTAATQQKIIWDHQCNSLMRLLRQSNQGKPVYVVDCDAPSCRLELEDARMVEHQSGRELVTELDVEKPNPLLEYCFARYGPDRSKTADRSDTEGDLRPVDRRFVKIPCPGIRCDRNTACEWICFHCSEPLEFGVTDEHIYCDCGYHSHASYDFKCNSESHGPGFDRYPLDNLSTMLRKLKPDSVNILILGETGVGKSTFINGFLNYLTHDTLDEAKAAKKLKLLIPCSFSTQTMNRDNPDQEIQERTIRVGTPRQDEADGVEGESATQRTNVYAITVGTKRYRLFDTPGIGDTRGSNHDNENIANMMKMLSNYQDIHGILILLKSNSSRLNVMFRFCIKELLAHLHLSAVSNVVFGFTNTRVSEYTAGDVFGPLKKLLGEHDYLHLNLTTSTTYCFDSESFRYLAAYSQGITLPNEEGMRNSWEHSKNETQRLVQYLESRTPHDVNSTLSMNGARRQVEQLMKPMSEISRCIAQGIAVLTKSKEDLTDRRLKGEKLREKLHPEVPSWTAKKLAKPRTICTAKSCSQVRISNNGDKIIVSKRQCHAGCTLPNVQQETLADPALKKCRAFDRGKRDICNASGCRHRWQLHMHILYEAEEVTIRIKDKEIGRLLEINASDVKLREAASINLEKRIFEYRYELHKMQEARALFFVFLSKNAMTPINDSTVEYLDMLIHDEESKVESGRQLGFPVDKNKETLKNLRRDRQAHLDLVEAYQQNTHRVSDQQLTGKGIDDLVKSLYSLKHFGQNLKSLENTITSSHRATYRERPFRVSRPGGRQAARSASEKRLGGEGAVVVHGGKHESRRKKGGQGGLGGWLPNLTRR
;
A
#
# COMPACT_ATOMS: atom_id res chain seq x y z
N MET A 1 16.10 -46.00 -6.83
CA MET A 1 14.92 -45.26 -6.30
C MET A 1 14.72 -45.58 -4.83
N ASN A 2 14.08 -44.70 -4.04
CA ASN A 2 13.63 -45.02 -2.66
C ASN A 2 12.31 -45.78 -2.71
N ASP A 3 11.94 -46.43 -1.60
CA ASP A 3 10.65 -47.11 -1.48
C ASP A 3 9.53 -46.06 -1.58
N LEU A 4 8.55 -46.31 -2.46
CA LEU A 4 7.45 -45.39 -2.75
C LEU A 4 6.22 -45.81 -1.92
N VAL A 5 5.59 -44.86 -1.23
CA VAL A 5 4.30 -45.08 -0.57
C VAL A 5 3.21 -44.50 -1.45
N ARG A 6 2.26 -45.34 -1.87
CA ARG A 6 1.17 -44.96 -2.77
C ARG A 6 -0.18 -45.26 -2.11
N GLY A 7 -1.09 -44.28 -2.11
CA GLY A 7 -2.45 -44.49 -1.60
C GLY A 7 -3.17 -45.64 -2.31
N ALA A 8 -4.07 -46.34 -1.63
CA ALA A 8 -4.80 -47.45 -2.25
C ALA A 8 -5.89 -46.96 -3.21
N PHE A 9 -6.52 -45.81 -2.91
CA PHE A 9 -7.61 -45.21 -3.68
C PHE A 9 -8.77 -46.17 -4.00
N GLY A 10 -9.02 -47.14 -3.10
CA GLY A 10 -10.05 -48.17 -3.26
C GLY A 10 -9.65 -49.36 -4.14
N GLN A 11 -8.42 -49.39 -4.67
CA GLN A 11 -7.91 -50.56 -5.39
C GLN A 11 -7.43 -51.62 -4.40
N LEU A 12 -7.76 -52.88 -4.67
CA LEU A 12 -7.38 -54.04 -3.86
C LEU A 12 -6.39 -54.90 -4.65
N VAL A 13 -5.12 -54.87 -4.27
CA VAL A 13 -4.08 -55.72 -4.83
C VAL A 13 -3.31 -56.48 -3.74
N PRO A 14 -2.92 -57.75 -3.98
CA PRO A 14 -2.13 -58.52 -3.03
C PRO A 14 -0.66 -58.11 -3.01
N ILE A 15 0.05 -58.47 -1.94
CA ILE A 15 1.52 -58.39 -1.86
C ILE A 15 2.13 -59.21 -3.01
N GLY A 16 3.20 -58.70 -3.61
CA GLY A 16 3.89 -59.30 -4.75
C GLY A 16 3.41 -58.79 -6.11
N THR A 17 2.30 -58.07 -6.18
CA THR A 17 1.79 -57.48 -7.43
C THR A 17 2.79 -56.48 -8.02
N LEU A 18 2.98 -56.52 -9.34
CA LEU A 18 3.83 -55.57 -10.06
C LEU A 18 3.11 -54.25 -10.31
N TYR A 19 3.88 -53.15 -10.35
CA TYR A 19 3.36 -51.81 -10.55
C TYR A 19 4.18 -51.05 -11.60
N ASN A 20 3.47 -50.31 -12.45
CA ASN A 20 4.03 -49.42 -13.45
C ASN A 20 3.85 -47.96 -13.01
N ALA A 21 4.93 -47.33 -12.55
CA ALA A 21 4.94 -45.93 -12.12
C ALA A 21 4.80 -44.93 -13.29
N LYS A 22 4.99 -45.37 -14.54
CA LYS A 22 4.82 -44.51 -15.73
C LYS A 22 3.36 -44.31 -16.06
N SER A 23 2.54 -45.36 -15.93
CA SER A 23 1.09 -45.32 -16.12
C SER A 23 0.29 -45.22 -14.81
N ASP A 24 0.96 -45.26 -13.66
CA ASP A 24 0.35 -45.28 -12.33
C ASP A 24 -0.69 -46.40 -12.16
N SER A 25 -0.34 -47.60 -12.63
CA SER A 25 -1.24 -48.75 -12.69
C SER A 25 -0.60 -50.01 -12.10
N PHE A 26 -1.39 -50.77 -11.34
CA PHE A 26 -1.05 -52.15 -10.97
C PHE A 26 -1.18 -53.06 -12.19
N LEU A 27 -0.24 -53.97 -12.37
CA LEU A 27 -0.22 -54.93 -13.46
C LEU A 27 -0.85 -56.25 -13.00
N ASP A 28 -1.47 -56.96 -13.93
CA ASP A 28 -1.98 -58.32 -13.69
C ASP A 28 -0.83 -59.34 -13.73
N ALA A 29 0.12 -59.17 -12.82
CA ALA A 29 1.36 -59.92 -12.73
C ALA A 29 1.90 -59.84 -11.30
N SER A 30 2.42 -60.95 -10.77
CA SER A 30 2.96 -61.04 -9.41
C SER A 30 4.30 -61.75 -9.38
N ILE A 31 5.18 -61.33 -8.48
CA ILE A 31 6.44 -62.06 -8.20
C ILE A 31 6.21 -63.31 -7.34
N LEU A 32 4.99 -63.54 -6.85
CA LEU A 32 4.64 -64.69 -6.02
C LEU A 32 3.77 -65.67 -6.80
N ARG A 33 4.12 -66.95 -6.78
CA ARG A 33 3.34 -68.01 -7.44
C ARG A 33 1.98 -68.18 -6.76
N SER A 34 0.91 -68.23 -7.55
CA SER A 34 -0.45 -68.43 -7.06
C SER A 34 -0.67 -69.85 -6.51
N GLY A 35 -1.27 -69.97 -5.32
CA GLY A 35 -1.87 -71.23 -4.85
C GLY A 35 -1.18 -71.98 -3.69
N GLN A 36 -0.16 -71.43 -3.03
CA GLN A 36 0.45 -72.04 -1.83
C GLN A 36 0.39 -71.12 -0.61
N PRO A 37 0.18 -71.65 0.62
CA PRO A 37 0.17 -70.87 1.84
C PRO A 37 1.57 -70.26 2.07
N PHE A 38 1.63 -68.95 1.94
CA PHE A 38 2.86 -68.20 1.90
C PHE A 38 3.10 -67.49 3.24
N HIS A 39 4.04 -68.01 4.05
CA HIS A 39 4.33 -67.50 5.39
C HIS A 39 5.48 -66.46 5.43
N ALA A 40 5.79 -65.77 4.33
CA ALA A 40 6.88 -64.78 4.30
C ALA A 40 6.43 -63.34 4.58
N THR A 41 5.16 -63.12 4.91
CA THR A 41 4.63 -61.81 5.34
C THR A 41 4.73 -61.67 6.85
N SER A 42 5.35 -60.60 7.33
CA SER A 42 5.26 -60.17 8.73
C SER A 42 4.06 -59.23 8.90
N GLN A 43 3.40 -59.31 10.06
CA GLN A 43 2.27 -58.44 10.39
C GLN A 43 2.62 -57.60 11.60
N ARG A 44 2.42 -56.28 11.49
CA ARG A 44 2.62 -55.33 12.58
C ARG A 44 1.29 -54.63 12.88
N LYS A 45 0.76 -54.79 14.10
CA LYS A 45 -0.44 -54.07 14.53
C LYS A 45 -0.09 -52.59 14.79
N ILE A 46 -0.84 -51.68 14.16
CA ILE A 46 -0.68 -50.23 14.27
C ILE A 46 -2.08 -49.67 14.52
N LYS A 47 -2.58 -49.80 15.75
CA LYS A 47 -3.85 -49.16 16.14
C LYS A 47 -3.61 -47.67 16.28
N ALA A 48 -3.89 -46.90 15.23
CA ALA A 48 -3.69 -45.46 15.20
C ALA A 48 -4.91 -44.75 14.60
N PHE A 49 -5.19 -43.54 15.07
CA PHE A 49 -6.26 -42.69 14.57
C PHE A 49 -5.70 -41.32 14.21
N LYS A 50 -6.03 -40.83 13.02
CA LYS A 50 -5.60 -39.53 12.50
C LYS A 50 -6.80 -38.76 11.97
N ILE A 51 -6.86 -37.47 12.29
CA ILE A 51 -7.79 -36.50 11.70
C ILE A 51 -6.97 -35.51 10.86
N ALA A 52 -7.47 -35.16 9.68
CA ALA A 52 -7.02 -34.01 8.91
C ALA A 52 -8.24 -33.24 8.40
N HIS A 53 -8.10 -31.94 8.10
CA HIS A 53 -9.23 -31.12 7.63
C HIS A 53 -8.79 -30.10 6.58
N ASN A 54 -9.73 -29.64 5.76
CA ASN A 54 -9.58 -28.51 4.83
C ASN A 54 -10.87 -27.68 4.78
N ALA A 55 -10.76 -26.39 4.43
CA ALA A 55 -11.87 -25.43 4.36
C ALA A 55 -12.03 -24.81 2.96
N SER A 56 -11.70 -25.57 1.92
CA SER A 56 -11.73 -25.16 0.51
C SER A 56 -12.06 -26.38 -0.35
N GLY A 57 -12.92 -26.21 -1.37
CA GLY A 57 -13.30 -27.27 -2.31
C GLY A 57 -12.39 -27.39 -3.53
N LYS A 58 -11.37 -26.53 -3.64
CA LYS A 58 -10.37 -26.54 -4.72
C LYS A 58 -9.55 -27.82 -4.72
N TYR A 59 -9.13 -28.28 -5.89
CA TYR A 59 -8.38 -29.54 -6.04
C TYR A 59 -7.13 -29.62 -5.16
N ASP A 60 -6.31 -28.56 -5.14
CA ASP A 60 -5.04 -28.55 -4.39
C ASP A 60 -5.26 -28.70 -2.86
N SER A 61 -6.25 -27.98 -2.33
CA SER A 61 -6.65 -28.07 -0.92
C SER A 61 -7.23 -29.44 -0.52
N ARG A 62 -7.68 -30.25 -1.49
CA ARG A 62 -8.28 -31.57 -1.27
C ARG A 62 -7.27 -32.71 -1.27
N ILE A 63 -6.16 -32.56 -2.00
CA ILE A 63 -5.13 -33.61 -2.11
C ILE A 63 -4.14 -33.55 -0.93
N GLU A 64 -3.85 -32.37 -0.40
CA GLU A 64 -2.86 -32.15 0.66
C GLU A 64 -3.19 -32.94 1.95
N PRO A 65 -4.41 -32.91 2.53
CA PRO A 65 -4.73 -33.63 3.76
C PRO A 65 -4.61 -35.15 3.62
N LEU A 66 -4.73 -35.67 2.39
CA LEU A 66 -4.66 -37.09 2.06
C LEU A 66 -3.22 -37.57 1.80
N GLY A 67 -2.24 -36.65 1.73
CA GLY A 67 -0.84 -36.96 1.47
C GLY A 67 -0.60 -37.53 0.08
N VAL A 68 -1.38 -37.09 -0.91
CA VAL A 68 -1.26 -37.51 -2.31
C VAL A 68 -0.19 -36.65 -3.00
N SER A 69 0.74 -37.27 -3.72
CA SER A 69 1.75 -36.53 -4.49
C SER A 69 1.14 -35.89 -5.74
N HIS A 70 1.76 -34.81 -6.24
CA HIS A 70 1.33 -34.14 -7.49
C HIS A 70 1.29 -35.11 -8.68
N ASP A 71 2.26 -36.02 -8.80
CA ASP A 71 2.28 -37.06 -9.84
C ASP A 71 1.04 -37.96 -9.76
N THR A 72 0.68 -38.43 -8.56
CA THR A 72 -0.50 -39.27 -8.38
C THR A 72 -1.80 -38.46 -8.55
N ALA A 73 -1.83 -37.20 -8.12
CA ALA A 73 -2.95 -36.29 -8.36
C ALA A 73 -3.19 -36.11 -9.87
N ALA A 74 -2.13 -36.02 -10.68
CA ALA A 74 -2.23 -35.99 -12.14
C ALA A 74 -2.86 -37.23 -12.73
N SER A 75 -2.49 -38.41 -12.22
CA SER A 75 -3.11 -39.67 -12.61
C SER A 75 -4.60 -39.73 -12.21
N ILE A 76 -4.99 -39.16 -11.06
CA ILE A 76 -6.38 -39.13 -10.59
C ILE A 76 -7.24 -38.18 -11.44
N ILE A 77 -6.78 -36.94 -11.64
CA ILE A 77 -7.54 -35.90 -12.35
C ILE A 77 -7.66 -36.22 -13.85
N SER A 78 -6.62 -36.79 -14.45
CA SER A 78 -6.67 -37.28 -15.84
C SER A 78 -7.59 -38.51 -16.03
N GLY A 79 -8.02 -39.16 -14.95
CA GLY A 79 -8.83 -40.37 -14.98
C GLY A 79 -8.03 -41.66 -15.20
N ALA A 80 -6.69 -41.60 -15.20
CA ALA A 80 -5.84 -42.79 -15.25
C ALA A 80 -5.99 -43.68 -14.00
N ILE A 81 -6.23 -43.07 -12.83
CA ILE A 81 -6.65 -43.78 -11.61
C ILE A 81 -8.15 -43.59 -11.40
N LYS A 82 -8.89 -44.69 -11.44
CA LYS A 82 -10.27 -44.72 -10.97
C LYS A 82 -10.30 -44.87 -9.45
N VAL A 83 -10.61 -43.77 -8.76
CA VAL A 83 -10.75 -43.76 -7.30
C VAL A 83 -12.09 -44.38 -6.87
N GLN A 84 -12.13 -44.96 -5.67
CA GLN A 84 -13.34 -45.48 -5.04
C GLN A 84 -13.31 -45.25 -3.52
N GLY A 85 -14.45 -45.45 -2.87
CA GLY A 85 -14.56 -45.38 -1.40
C GLY A 85 -14.36 -43.96 -0.89
N SER A 86 -13.52 -43.80 0.15
CA SER A 86 -13.24 -42.49 0.72
C SER A 86 -12.52 -41.53 -0.25
N SER A 87 -11.86 -42.08 -1.27
CA SER A 87 -11.10 -41.32 -2.26
C SER A 87 -11.96 -40.81 -3.41
N ASP A 88 -13.21 -41.27 -3.55
CA ASP A 88 -14.21 -40.70 -4.47
C ASP A 88 -14.47 -39.22 -4.17
N TYR A 89 -14.23 -38.81 -2.92
CA TYR A 89 -14.13 -37.41 -2.53
C TYR A 89 -13.25 -36.59 -3.45
N LEU A 90 -12.18 -37.12 -4.06
CA LEU A 90 -11.27 -36.37 -4.95
C LEU A 90 -11.84 -36.11 -6.35
N GLN A 91 -12.92 -36.78 -6.75
CA GLN A 91 -13.58 -36.57 -8.03
C GLN A 91 -14.88 -35.78 -7.93
N ALA A 92 -15.38 -35.56 -6.71
CA ALA A 92 -16.60 -34.82 -6.48
C ALA A 92 -16.46 -33.31 -6.80
N GLU A 93 -17.58 -32.72 -7.22
CA GLU A 93 -17.69 -31.35 -7.76
C GLU A 93 -18.30 -30.42 -6.69
N PHE A 94 -17.47 -29.90 -5.78
CA PHE A 94 -17.95 -29.16 -4.59
C PHE A 94 -17.88 -27.63 -4.67
N ASP A 95 -17.01 -27.08 -5.52
CA ASP A 95 -16.72 -25.65 -5.50
C ASP A 95 -17.83 -24.83 -6.16
N SER A 96 -18.36 -23.86 -5.42
CA SER A 96 -19.31 -22.90 -5.94
C SER A 96 -19.16 -21.51 -5.30
N PRO A 97 -19.34 -20.42 -6.07
CA PRO A 97 -19.25 -19.05 -5.55
C PRO A 97 -20.26 -18.75 -4.44
N GLY A 98 -21.37 -19.49 -4.36
CA GLY A 98 -22.44 -19.32 -3.39
C GLY A 98 -22.43 -20.37 -2.28
N SER A 99 -21.31 -21.04 -2.04
CA SER A 99 -21.21 -22.04 -0.97
C SER A 99 -19.87 -22.04 -0.24
N LEU A 100 -19.92 -22.27 1.06
CA LEU A 100 -18.75 -22.53 1.90
C LEU A 100 -18.58 -24.03 2.08
N HIS A 101 -17.36 -24.51 1.82
CA HIS A 101 -17.03 -25.92 1.82
C HIS A 101 -15.98 -26.26 2.88
N GLY A 102 -16.16 -27.38 3.57
CA GLY A 102 -15.16 -27.94 4.45
C GLY A 102 -15.20 -29.46 4.45
N ALA A 103 -14.07 -30.09 4.74
CA ALA A 103 -14.01 -31.54 4.88
C ALA A 103 -13.11 -32.00 6.02
N TYR A 104 -13.49 -33.12 6.64
CA TYR A 104 -12.76 -33.84 7.68
C TYR A 104 -12.42 -35.25 7.23
N HIS A 105 -11.15 -35.60 7.29
CA HIS A 105 -10.63 -36.90 6.93
C HIS A 105 -10.24 -37.69 8.17
N TYR A 106 -11.02 -38.71 8.49
CA TYR A 106 -10.78 -39.64 9.59
C TYR A 106 -10.10 -40.89 9.05
N THR A 107 -8.88 -41.17 9.49
CA THR A 107 -8.14 -42.39 9.12
C THR A 107 -7.91 -43.24 10.36
N PHE A 108 -8.41 -44.47 10.33
CA PHE A 108 -8.23 -45.48 11.36
C PHE A 108 -7.30 -46.56 10.80
N SER A 109 -6.08 -46.65 11.32
CA SER A 109 -5.14 -47.70 10.95
C SER A 109 -5.27 -48.88 11.91
N THR A 110 -5.15 -50.11 11.38
CA THR A 110 -5.29 -51.36 12.15
C THR A 110 -3.96 -52.11 12.21
N LEU A 111 -3.37 -52.40 11.06
CA LEU A 111 -2.15 -53.19 10.90
C LEU A 111 -1.48 -52.93 9.55
N VAL A 112 -0.23 -53.38 9.45
CA VAL A 112 0.55 -53.36 8.22
C VAL A 112 1.06 -54.78 7.96
N ASP A 113 0.80 -55.27 6.76
CA ASP A 113 1.42 -56.49 6.23
C ASP A 113 2.68 -56.08 5.46
N GLU A 114 3.83 -56.72 5.72
CA GLU A 114 5.10 -56.45 5.04
C GLU A 114 5.76 -57.76 4.59
N LEU A 115 6.26 -57.79 3.36
CA LEU A 115 7.00 -58.90 2.77
C LEU A 115 8.43 -58.92 3.29
N ASP A 116 8.83 -59.99 3.97
CA ASP A 116 10.19 -60.14 4.50
C ASP A 116 11.12 -60.71 3.44
N LEU A 117 11.73 -59.81 2.65
CA LEU A 117 12.66 -60.15 1.55
C LEU A 117 13.96 -60.85 2.00
N ARG A 118 14.20 -60.97 3.31
CA ARG A 118 15.37 -61.64 3.88
C ARG A 118 15.13 -63.13 4.15
N ARG A 119 13.87 -63.59 4.12
CA ARG A 119 13.55 -65.00 4.37
C ARG A 119 13.99 -65.87 3.20
N VAL A 120 14.81 -66.88 3.49
CA VAL A 120 15.34 -67.80 2.48
C VAL A 120 14.21 -68.58 1.78
N SER A 121 13.14 -68.94 2.50
CA SER A 121 11.96 -69.65 1.97
C SER A 121 11.14 -68.85 0.94
N LEU A 122 11.35 -67.53 0.85
CA LEU A 122 10.74 -66.69 -0.17
C LEU A 122 11.16 -67.12 -1.58
N ARG A 123 12.42 -67.51 -1.76
CA ARG A 123 13.02 -67.83 -3.08
C ARG A 123 12.30 -68.97 -3.79
N GLU A 124 11.80 -69.95 -3.06
CA GLU A 124 11.10 -71.14 -3.60
C GLU A 124 9.71 -70.79 -4.14
N HIS A 125 9.13 -69.68 -3.69
CA HIS A 125 7.78 -69.23 -4.03
C HIS A 125 7.77 -68.04 -5.00
N MET A 126 8.96 -67.56 -5.40
CA MET A 126 9.10 -66.46 -6.34
C MET A 126 8.99 -66.92 -7.80
N ASP A 127 8.28 -66.13 -8.60
CA ASP A 127 8.31 -66.18 -10.05
C ASP A 127 9.01 -64.93 -10.59
N VAL A 128 10.14 -65.15 -11.27
CA VAL A 128 10.95 -64.07 -11.86
C VAL A 128 10.57 -63.80 -13.32
N MET A 129 9.76 -64.67 -13.94
CA MET A 129 9.35 -64.48 -15.34
C MET A 129 8.58 -63.16 -15.55
N PRO A 130 7.64 -62.76 -14.66
CA PRO A 130 6.91 -61.50 -14.82
C PRO A 130 7.79 -60.25 -14.71
N LEU A 131 8.96 -60.36 -14.06
CA LEU A 131 9.94 -59.26 -13.95
C LEU A 131 10.70 -58.97 -15.25
N GLN A 132 10.55 -59.80 -16.28
CA GLN A 132 11.16 -59.56 -17.59
C GLN A 132 10.35 -58.57 -18.46
N THR A 133 9.10 -58.27 -18.07
CA THR A 133 8.22 -57.32 -18.78
C THR A 133 8.75 -55.88 -18.68
N ARG A 134 8.88 -55.15 -19.80
CA ARG A 134 9.43 -53.77 -19.82
C ARG A 134 8.57 -52.75 -19.05
N ASP A 135 7.33 -53.09 -18.74
CA ASP A 135 6.36 -52.16 -18.14
C ASP A 135 6.40 -52.14 -16.60
N SER A 136 6.97 -53.17 -15.97
CA SER A 136 7.09 -53.22 -14.51
C SER A 136 8.25 -52.35 -14.01
N THR A 137 7.97 -51.56 -12.96
CA THR A 137 8.92 -50.63 -12.32
C THR A 137 9.12 -50.92 -10.83
N HIS A 138 8.04 -51.29 -10.13
CA HIS A 138 8.03 -51.57 -8.70
C HIS A 138 7.23 -52.85 -8.42
N VAL A 139 7.36 -53.37 -7.20
CA VAL A 139 6.57 -54.46 -6.65
C VAL A 139 5.96 -54.08 -5.31
N VAL A 140 4.73 -54.51 -5.06
CA VAL A 140 4.06 -54.31 -3.76
C VAL A 140 4.72 -55.19 -2.70
N THR A 141 5.40 -54.57 -1.73
CA THR A 141 6.04 -55.27 -0.61
C THR A 141 5.32 -55.04 0.71
N GLY A 142 4.45 -54.03 0.82
CA GLY A 142 3.68 -53.80 2.03
C GLY A 142 2.29 -53.23 1.77
N ILE A 143 1.37 -53.52 2.68
CA ILE A 143 0.01 -53.00 2.67
C ILE A 143 -0.31 -52.47 4.06
N ALA A 144 -0.62 -51.19 4.16
CA ALA A 144 -1.20 -50.60 5.36
C ALA A 144 -2.72 -50.72 5.30
N TRP A 145 -3.31 -51.27 6.36
CA TRP A 145 -4.74 -51.56 6.44
C TRP A 145 -5.45 -50.67 7.45
N GLY A 146 -6.75 -50.45 7.21
CA GLY A 146 -7.57 -49.62 8.06
C GLY A 146 -8.90 -49.20 7.42
N MET A 147 -9.39 -48.03 7.77
CA MET A 147 -10.56 -47.41 7.17
C MET A 147 -10.39 -45.90 7.15
N ARG A 148 -10.68 -45.27 6.01
CA ARG A 148 -10.78 -43.83 5.88
C ARG A 148 -12.23 -43.39 5.66
N ASN A 149 -12.58 -42.27 6.27
CA ASN A 149 -13.86 -41.59 6.10
C ASN A 149 -13.58 -40.11 5.82
N THR A 150 -14.17 -39.56 4.77
CA THR A 150 -14.14 -38.14 4.45
C THR A 150 -15.55 -37.58 4.63
N LEU A 151 -15.72 -36.76 5.65
CA LEU A 151 -16.94 -36.01 5.89
C LEU A 151 -16.82 -34.66 5.23
N VAL A 152 -17.75 -34.34 4.35
CA VAL A 152 -17.89 -33.06 3.68
C VAL A 152 -19.06 -32.31 4.31
N ILE A 153 -18.84 -31.03 4.59
CA ILE A 153 -19.86 -30.08 5.00
C ILE A 153 -19.95 -28.98 3.95
N ASN A 154 -21.17 -28.66 3.56
CA ASN A 154 -21.44 -27.61 2.59
C ASN A 154 -22.54 -26.70 3.12
N HIS A 155 -22.28 -25.39 3.10
CA HIS A 155 -23.26 -24.37 3.43
C HIS A 155 -23.50 -23.48 2.22
N GLU A 156 -24.74 -23.43 1.74
CA GLU A 156 -25.12 -22.53 0.65
C GLU A 156 -25.64 -21.20 1.19
N PHE A 157 -25.24 -20.10 0.55
CA PHE A 157 -25.66 -18.75 0.89
C PHE A 157 -26.06 -17.98 -0.38
N SER A 158 -26.88 -16.95 -0.22
CA SER A 158 -27.29 -16.07 -1.32
C SER A 158 -26.24 -15.00 -1.60
N GLY A 159 -25.81 -14.85 -2.85
CA GLY A 159 -24.87 -13.82 -3.31
C GLY A 159 -23.62 -14.39 -3.98
N GLU A 160 -22.72 -13.51 -4.43
CA GLU A 160 -21.45 -13.90 -5.06
C GLU A 160 -20.33 -14.17 -4.05
N SER A 161 -20.45 -13.67 -2.82
CA SER A 161 -19.48 -13.88 -1.74
C SER A 161 -20.18 -13.97 -0.38
N PRO A 162 -19.63 -14.76 0.56
CA PRO A 162 -20.21 -14.89 1.88
C PRO A 162 -20.04 -13.57 2.62
N GLY A 163 -21.12 -13.06 3.23
CA GLY A 163 -21.02 -11.91 4.12
C GLY A 163 -20.09 -12.23 5.31
N PRO A 164 -19.37 -11.25 5.89
CA PRO A 164 -18.42 -11.50 6.98
C PRO A 164 -19.01 -12.22 8.20
N GLN A 165 -20.33 -12.14 8.39
CA GLN A 165 -21.03 -12.86 9.46
C GLN A 165 -21.20 -14.35 9.15
N VAL A 166 -21.56 -14.70 7.91
CA VAL A 166 -21.71 -16.09 7.44
C VAL A 166 -20.36 -16.79 7.47
N GLU A 167 -19.30 -16.13 7.00
CA GLU A 167 -17.95 -16.67 7.01
C GLU A 167 -17.44 -16.94 8.44
N ARG A 168 -17.63 -15.99 9.38
CA ARG A 168 -17.26 -16.20 10.79
C ARG A 168 -18.07 -17.33 11.44
N ALA A 169 -19.37 -17.41 11.17
CA ALA A 169 -20.22 -18.49 11.68
C ALA A 169 -19.74 -19.85 11.14
N PHE A 170 -19.41 -19.91 9.86
CA PHE A 170 -18.90 -21.12 9.20
C PHE A 170 -17.60 -21.65 9.83
N PHE A 171 -16.60 -20.78 10.01
CA PHE A 171 -15.34 -21.20 10.64
C PHE A 171 -15.52 -21.59 12.12
N ARG A 172 -16.44 -20.93 12.85
CA ARG A 172 -16.77 -21.30 14.23
C ARG A 172 -17.46 -22.66 14.33
N ASP A 173 -18.40 -22.94 13.43
CA ASP A 173 -19.09 -24.22 13.36
C ASP A 173 -18.16 -25.35 12.91
N LEU A 174 -17.21 -25.10 11.98
CA LEU A 174 -16.09 -26.01 11.68
C LEU A 174 -15.34 -26.38 12.98
N SER A 175 -14.82 -25.41 13.73
CA SER A 175 -14.10 -25.70 14.97
C SER A 175 -14.94 -26.49 15.99
N ARG A 176 -16.25 -26.24 16.07
CA ARG A 176 -17.18 -27.03 16.92
C ARG A 176 -17.32 -28.46 16.42
N LEU A 177 -17.46 -28.68 15.12
CA LEU A 177 -17.57 -30.00 14.50
C LEU A 177 -16.30 -30.84 14.72
N GLU A 178 -15.12 -30.23 14.68
CA GLU A 178 -13.86 -30.91 15.00
C GLU A 178 -13.86 -31.45 16.45
N ALA A 179 -14.24 -30.61 17.42
CA ALA A 179 -14.34 -31.04 18.83
C ALA A 179 -15.42 -32.13 19.04
N LEU A 180 -16.56 -31.99 18.38
CA LEU A 180 -17.69 -32.93 18.43
C LEU A 180 -17.40 -34.28 17.75
N THR A 181 -16.36 -34.36 16.92
CA THR A 181 -15.97 -35.57 16.18
C THR A 181 -14.77 -36.27 16.78
N GLN A 182 -13.91 -35.57 17.55
CA GLN A 182 -12.90 -36.21 18.41
C GLN A 182 -13.53 -37.16 19.45
N SER A 183 -14.73 -36.83 19.93
CA SER A 183 -15.51 -37.70 20.83
C SER A 183 -16.07 -38.98 20.18
N LEU A 184 -15.89 -39.19 18.88
CA LEU A 184 -16.24 -40.45 18.20
C LEU A 184 -15.25 -41.60 18.51
N THR A 185 -14.12 -41.29 19.14
CA THR A 185 -13.04 -42.24 19.43
C THR A 185 -13.09 -42.88 20.83
N GLY A 186 -13.96 -42.39 21.72
CA GLY A 186 -14.11 -42.85 23.10
C GLY A 186 -15.45 -43.57 23.37
N TYR A 187 -15.44 -44.50 24.34
CA TYR A 187 -16.62 -45.16 24.91
C TYR A 187 -17.72 -44.15 25.29
N PRO A 188 -19.02 -44.56 25.31
CA PRO A 188 -20.12 -43.64 25.54
C PRO A 188 -20.06 -43.11 26.98
N GLU A 189 -19.60 -41.87 27.16
CA GLU A 189 -19.96 -41.13 28.37
C GLU A 189 -21.43 -40.75 28.25
N SER A 190 -22.24 -41.44 29.04
CA SER A 190 -23.57 -41.07 29.44
C SER A 190 -23.54 -39.66 30.04
N GLY A 191 -23.89 -38.67 29.23
CA GLY A 191 -24.01 -37.29 29.64
C GLY A 191 -24.49 -36.44 28.48
N SER A 192 -25.79 -36.21 28.41
CA SER A 192 -26.43 -35.22 27.55
C SER A 192 -25.99 -33.81 27.96
N HIS A 193 -24.77 -33.40 27.62
CA HIS A 193 -24.41 -31.99 27.60
C HIS A 193 -24.68 -31.48 26.19
N GLY A 194 -25.80 -30.75 26.08
CA GLY A 194 -26.34 -30.24 24.82
C GLY A 194 -25.25 -29.59 23.98
N ALA A 195 -24.96 -30.22 22.84
CA ALA A 195 -24.19 -29.56 21.80
C ALA A 195 -24.94 -28.27 21.47
N SER A 196 -24.28 -27.13 21.62
CA SER A 196 -24.82 -25.87 21.13
C SER A 196 -25.18 -26.06 19.66
N PRO A 197 -26.40 -25.69 19.22
CA PRO A 197 -26.79 -25.88 17.83
C PRO A 197 -25.79 -25.17 16.91
N LEU A 198 -25.50 -25.80 15.76
CA LEU A 198 -24.76 -25.14 14.69
C LEU A 198 -25.49 -23.85 14.31
N GLU A 199 -24.74 -22.80 14.05
CA GLU A 199 -25.28 -21.49 13.69
C GLU A 199 -25.79 -21.45 12.26
N LEU A 200 -25.17 -22.25 11.39
CA LEU A 200 -25.56 -22.39 10.00
C LEU A 200 -26.21 -23.75 9.72
N LEU A 201 -27.01 -23.78 8.65
CA LEU A 201 -27.58 -25.01 8.11
C LEU A 201 -26.61 -25.62 7.10
N TYR A 202 -26.30 -26.89 7.28
CA TYR A 202 -25.33 -27.62 6.46
C TYR A 202 -25.97 -28.82 5.77
N THR A 203 -25.51 -29.09 4.55
CA THR A 203 -25.65 -30.41 3.93
C THR A 203 -24.37 -31.21 4.20
N PHE A 204 -24.53 -32.47 4.60
CA PHE A 204 -23.42 -33.36 4.94
C PHE A 204 -23.30 -34.46 3.89
N HIS A 205 -22.09 -34.71 3.40
CA HIS A 205 -21.79 -35.84 2.52
C HIS A 205 -20.67 -36.68 3.13
N LEU A 206 -20.82 -38.00 3.13
CA LEU A 206 -19.83 -38.92 3.68
C LEU A 206 -19.29 -39.86 2.60
N TYR A 207 -17.98 -39.82 2.40
CA TYR A 207 -17.25 -40.77 1.56
C TYR A 207 -16.48 -41.73 2.46
N THR A 208 -16.66 -43.04 2.30
CA THR A 208 -16.07 -44.04 3.20
C THR A 208 -15.61 -45.24 2.40
N ASP A 209 -14.51 -45.88 2.80
CA ASP A 209 -14.05 -47.11 2.17
C ASP A 209 -15.04 -48.28 2.34
N ALA A 210 -15.97 -48.17 3.30
CA ALA A 210 -17.06 -49.13 3.50
C ALA A 210 -18.20 -49.01 2.46
N SER A 211 -18.19 -47.97 1.63
CA SER A 211 -19.19 -47.70 0.59
C SER A 211 -18.51 -47.49 -0.75
N LYS A 212 -19.19 -47.75 -1.86
CA LYS A 212 -18.68 -47.42 -3.20
C LYS A 212 -18.99 -45.99 -3.62
N GLU A 213 -20.04 -45.41 -3.04
CA GLU A 213 -20.56 -44.09 -3.40
C GLU A 213 -20.63 -43.19 -2.16
N GLY A 214 -20.56 -41.88 -2.38
CA GLY A 214 -20.80 -40.87 -1.36
C GLY A 214 -22.24 -40.88 -0.86
N LEU A 215 -22.42 -40.73 0.45
CA LEU A 215 -23.72 -40.77 1.11
C LEU A 215 -24.11 -39.37 1.59
N GLU A 216 -25.20 -38.82 1.07
CA GLU A 216 -25.80 -37.58 1.59
C GLU A 216 -26.54 -37.87 2.92
N MET A 217 -26.37 -37.01 3.91
CA MET A 217 -26.95 -37.19 5.24
C MET A 217 -27.65 -35.94 5.76
N THR A 218 -28.84 -36.14 6.34
CA THR A 218 -29.62 -35.08 6.97
C THR A 218 -29.28 -34.97 8.46
N GLY A 219 -28.30 -34.12 8.78
CA GLY A 219 -27.98 -33.74 10.14
C GLY A 219 -26.86 -34.52 10.83
N LEU A 220 -26.31 -33.90 11.88
CA LEU A 220 -25.09 -34.36 12.56
C LEU A 220 -25.26 -35.69 13.31
N ASP A 221 -26.45 -36.01 13.79
CA ASP A 221 -26.70 -37.22 14.57
C ASP A 221 -26.78 -38.49 13.69
N ALA A 222 -27.36 -38.36 12.50
CA ALA A 222 -27.34 -39.43 11.50
C ALA A 222 -25.90 -39.80 11.13
N MET A 223 -25.06 -38.78 10.93
CA MET A 223 -23.63 -38.93 10.68
C MET A 223 -22.89 -39.64 11.80
N ARG A 224 -23.07 -39.19 13.05
CA ARG A 224 -22.40 -39.80 14.22
C ARG A 224 -22.76 -41.27 14.37
N THR A 225 -24.04 -41.58 14.17
CA THR A 225 -24.56 -42.95 14.26
C THR A 225 -23.93 -43.82 13.18
N PHE A 226 -23.86 -43.34 11.94
CA PHE A 226 -23.27 -44.07 10.83
C PHE A 226 -21.77 -44.34 11.02
N ILE A 227 -20.98 -43.32 11.41
CA ILE A 227 -19.54 -43.49 11.63
C ILE A 227 -19.29 -44.49 12.76
N ARG A 228 -20.05 -44.42 13.86
CA ARG A 228 -19.96 -45.39 14.97
C ARG A 228 -20.31 -46.81 14.53
N LEU A 229 -21.35 -46.97 13.74
CA LEU A 229 -21.77 -48.26 13.20
C LEU A 229 -20.63 -48.88 12.36
N ARG A 230 -20.07 -48.13 11.41
CA ARG A 230 -18.98 -48.61 10.54
C ARG A 230 -17.69 -48.88 11.30
N LEU A 231 -17.37 -48.09 12.32
CA LEU A 231 -16.24 -48.37 13.22
C LEU A 231 -16.44 -49.66 14.01
N GLY A 232 -17.67 -49.96 14.42
CA GLY A 232 -18.01 -51.23 15.08
C GLY A 232 -17.88 -52.46 14.16
N GLU A 233 -17.95 -52.27 12.84
CA GLU A 233 -17.78 -53.33 11.83
C GLU A 233 -16.32 -53.58 11.43
N LEU A 234 -15.42 -52.61 11.68
CA LEU A 234 -14.00 -52.70 11.32
C LEU A 234 -13.31 -53.97 11.87
N PRO A 235 -13.53 -54.41 13.12
CA PRO A 235 -12.93 -55.64 13.64
C PRO A 235 -13.43 -56.93 12.96
N LYS A 236 -14.59 -56.88 12.28
CA LYS A 236 -15.20 -58.01 11.58
C LYS A 236 -14.80 -58.07 10.10
N THR A 237 -14.18 -57.01 9.58
CA THR A 237 -13.86 -56.85 8.16
C THR A 237 -12.44 -57.33 7.90
N ASN A 238 -12.27 -58.27 6.95
CA ASN A 238 -10.96 -58.79 6.52
C ASN A 238 -10.09 -59.24 7.71
N ASP A 239 -10.64 -60.10 8.57
CA ASP A 239 -9.99 -60.58 9.81
C ASP A 239 -9.49 -59.47 10.75
N GLY A 240 -10.21 -58.34 10.77
CA GLY A 240 -9.87 -57.16 11.57
C GLY A 240 -8.79 -56.25 10.95
N LYS A 241 -8.39 -56.51 9.71
CA LYS A 241 -7.54 -55.61 8.92
C LYS A 241 -8.31 -54.40 8.41
N GLY A 242 -9.55 -54.57 7.96
CA GLY A 242 -10.28 -53.53 7.22
C GLY A 242 -9.84 -53.45 5.75
N TRP A 243 -9.87 -52.24 5.18
CA TRP A 243 -9.56 -51.91 3.79
C TRP A 243 -8.12 -51.43 3.60
N PRO A 244 -7.53 -51.55 2.40
CA PRO A 244 -6.21 -51.01 2.12
C PRO A 244 -6.23 -49.48 2.18
N LEU A 245 -5.32 -48.89 2.95
CA LEU A 245 -5.09 -47.44 3.01
C LEU A 245 -3.98 -47.01 2.05
N SER A 246 -2.87 -47.76 2.02
CA SER A 246 -1.72 -47.49 1.16
C SER A 246 -0.87 -48.73 0.91
N TYR A 247 -0.10 -48.68 -0.17
CA TYR A 247 0.85 -49.69 -0.60
C TYR A 247 2.29 -49.19 -0.49
N THR A 248 3.18 -50.03 0.02
CA THR A 248 4.63 -49.84 -0.04
C THR A 248 5.14 -50.52 -1.31
N LEU A 249 5.77 -49.75 -2.18
CA LEU A 249 6.23 -50.16 -3.50
C LEU A 249 7.76 -50.15 -3.51
N LEU A 250 8.36 -51.34 -3.65
CA LEU A 250 9.81 -51.48 -3.77
C LEU A 250 10.21 -51.43 -5.25
N PRO A 251 11.17 -50.56 -5.63
CA PRO A 251 11.75 -50.56 -6.96
C PRO A 251 12.36 -51.93 -7.33
N ILE A 252 12.10 -52.42 -8.55
CA ILE A 252 12.55 -53.77 -8.97
C ILE A 252 14.08 -53.86 -9.03
N ASP A 253 14.81 -52.77 -9.30
CA ASP A 253 16.29 -52.71 -9.27
C ASP A 253 16.88 -53.04 -7.89
N ARG A 254 16.09 -52.85 -6.81
CA ARG A 254 16.49 -53.25 -5.46
C ARG A 254 16.28 -54.74 -5.18
N LEU A 255 15.49 -55.45 -6.00
CA LEU A 255 15.32 -56.91 -5.88
C LEU A 255 16.58 -57.67 -6.31
N ASP A 256 17.44 -57.08 -7.15
CA ASP A 256 18.74 -57.65 -7.56
C ASP A 256 19.62 -58.01 -6.35
N ARG A 257 19.46 -57.29 -5.23
CA ARG A 257 20.19 -57.58 -3.97
C ARG A 257 19.70 -58.85 -3.26
N HIS A 258 18.50 -59.32 -3.58
CA HIS A 258 17.82 -60.43 -2.92
C HIS A 258 17.67 -61.67 -3.82
N ILE A 259 17.65 -61.48 -5.14
CA ILE A 259 17.52 -62.52 -6.17
C ILE A 259 18.85 -62.67 -6.94
N SER A 260 19.57 -63.76 -6.70
CA SER A 260 20.85 -64.04 -7.38
C SER A 260 20.65 -64.29 -8.88
N GLY A 261 21.39 -63.57 -9.73
CA GLY A 261 21.41 -63.75 -11.19
C GLY A 261 20.39 -62.92 -11.98
N PHE A 262 19.60 -62.07 -11.30
CA PHE A 262 18.71 -61.11 -11.95
C PHE A 262 19.40 -59.74 -12.05
N GLN A 263 19.50 -59.21 -13.27
CA GLN A 263 19.98 -57.85 -13.54
C GLN A 263 19.07 -57.23 -14.60
N ARG A 264 18.37 -56.15 -14.25
CA ARG A 264 17.55 -55.40 -15.20
C ARG A 264 17.73 -53.91 -15.01
N ILE A 265 18.06 -53.22 -16.10
CA ILE A 265 18.12 -51.76 -16.12
C ILE A 265 16.69 -51.24 -16.20
N ILE A 266 16.27 -50.47 -15.19
CA ILE A 266 14.96 -49.83 -15.14
C ILE A 266 15.14 -48.34 -15.38
N VAL A 267 14.43 -47.83 -16.38
CA VAL A 267 14.31 -46.39 -16.61
C VAL A 267 13.28 -45.84 -15.62
N ALA A 268 13.75 -44.99 -14.71
CA ALA A 268 12.90 -44.26 -13.77
C ALA A 268 11.88 -43.41 -14.54
N PRO A 269 10.64 -43.28 -14.04
CA PRO A 269 9.70 -42.32 -14.63
C PRO A 269 10.26 -40.90 -14.48
N ILE A 270 10.09 -40.07 -15.52
CA ILE A 270 10.40 -38.65 -15.44
C ILE A 270 9.33 -37.98 -14.57
N PRO A 271 9.71 -37.29 -13.47
CA PRO A 271 8.75 -36.58 -12.62
C PRO A 271 8.14 -35.40 -13.38
N LEU A 272 6.88 -35.07 -13.07
CA LEU A 272 6.22 -33.92 -13.67
C LEU A 272 6.68 -32.61 -12.99
N PRO A 273 6.86 -31.51 -13.75
CA PRO A 273 7.02 -30.20 -13.14
C PRO A 273 5.77 -29.83 -12.33
N ILE A 274 5.97 -29.42 -11.07
CA ILE A 274 4.87 -29.13 -10.13
C ILE A 274 4.05 -27.92 -10.63
N ASP A 275 4.74 -26.89 -11.13
CA ASP A 275 4.12 -25.65 -11.58
C ASP A 275 3.18 -25.89 -12.78
N ASP A 276 3.66 -26.60 -13.80
CA ASP A 276 2.89 -26.95 -15.01
C ASP A 276 1.60 -27.73 -14.67
N PHE A 277 1.64 -28.61 -13.65
CA PHE A 277 0.47 -29.41 -13.29
C PHE A 277 -0.54 -28.66 -12.43
N THR A 278 -0.09 -27.64 -11.68
CA THR A 278 -0.97 -26.78 -10.88
C THR A 278 -1.93 -25.99 -11.77
N GLU A 279 -1.48 -25.57 -12.96
CA GLU A 279 -2.33 -24.92 -13.97
C GLU A 279 -3.48 -25.83 -14.42
N PHE A 280 -3.21 -27.13 -14.67
CA PHE A 280 -4.25 -28.08 -15.01
C PHE A 280 -5.26 -28.28 -13.87
N MET A 281 -4.82 -28.33 -12.62
CA MET A 281 -5.75 -28.40 -11.48
C MET A 281 -6.69 -27.18 -11.47
N GLY A 282 -6.16 -25.99 -11.76
CA GLY A 282 -6.95 -24.77 -11.95
C GLY A 282 -8.02 -24.89 -13.03
N LEU A 283 -7.73 -25.49 -14.19
CA LEU A 283 -8.72 -25.71 -15.26
C LEU A 283 -9.90 -26.60 -14.81
N PHE A 284 -9.65 -27.62 -13.99
CA PHE A 284 -10.73 -28.47 -13.47
C PHE A 284 -11.56 -27.75 -12.39
N ASP A 285 -10.95 -26.87 -11.59
CA ASP A 285 -11.66 -25.99 -10.66
C ASP A 285 -12.54 -24.97 -11.44
N GLU A 286 -12.01 -24.36 -12.50
CA GLU A 286 -12.76 -23.44 -13.38
C GLU A 286 -13.93 -24.12 -14.08
N PHE A 287 -13.73 -25.35 -14.58
CA PHE A 287 -14.79 -26.18 -15.12
C PHE A 287 -15.94 -26.36 -14.11
N THR A 288 -15.61 -26.72 -12.88
CA THR A 288 -16.61 -27.01 -11.83
C THR A 288 -17.42 -25.75 -11.51
N SER A 289 -16.73 -24.61 -11.36
CA SER A 289 -17.36 -23.30 -11.14
C SER A 289 -18.25 -22.88 -12.31
N CYS A 290 -17.75 -23.00 -13.55
CA CYS A 290 -18.48 -22.62 -14.77
C CYS A 290 -19.73 -23.49 -14.97
N LYS A 291 -19.61 -24.81 -14.82
CA LYS A 291 -20.73 -25.76 -14.93
C LYS A 291 -21.85 -25.45 -13.94
N LYS A 292 -21.50 -25.18 -12.67
CA LYS A 292 -22.51 -24.86 -11.65
C LYS A 292 -23.19 -23.51 -11.90
N LYS A 293 -22.43 -22.48 -12.29
CA LYS A 293 -22.99 -21.16 -12.67
C LYS A 293 -23.93 -21.26 -13.87
N LEU A 294 -23.53 -21.98 -14.93
CA LEU A 294 -24.38 -22.22 -16.10
C LEU A 294 -25.63 -23.01 -15.74
N GLY A 295 -25.51 -24.06 -14.90
CA GLY A 295 -26.65 -24.82 -14.41
C GLY A 295 -27.63 -23.96 -13.60
N GLY A 296 -27.12 -23.11 -12.70
CA GLY A 296 -27.93 -22.15 -11.93
C GLY A 296 -28.62 -21.13 -12.83
N TYR A 297 -27.89 -20.58 -13.82
CA TYR A 297 -28.45 -19.66 -14.80
C TYR A 297 -29.54 -20.33 -15.64
N TYR A 298 -29.28 -21.53 -16.16
CA TYR A 298 -30.26 -22.33 -16.91
C TYR A 298 -31.54 -22.57 -16.12
N LYS A 299 -31.43 -22.94 -14.83
CA LYS A 299 -32.60 -23.09 -13.94
C LYS A 299 -33.38 -21.78 -13.81
N SER A 300 -32.69 -20.65 -13.63
CA SER A 300 -33.34 -19.33 -13.56
C SER A 300 -34.06 -18.95 -14.86
N LEU A 301 -33.49 -19.29 -16.02
CA LEU A 301 -34.13 -19.08 -17.31
C LEU A 301 -35.40 -19.93 -17.47
N LEU A 302 -35.38 -21.20 -17.03
CA LEU A 302 -36.56 -22.07 -17.04
C LEU A 302 -37.70 -21.53 -16.16
N GLU A 303 -37.39 -20.95 -15.00
CA GLU A 303 -38.37 -20.30 -14.13
C GLU A 303 -39.00 -19.05 -14.79
N LYS A 304 -38.24 -18.37 -15.66
CA LYS A 304 -38.65 -17.13 -16.35
C LYS A 304 -38.91 -17.33 -17.85
N ARG A 305 -39.25 -18.57 -18.24
CA ARG A 305 -39.39 -19.00 -19.64
C ARG A 305 -40.30 -18.10 -20.50
N SER A 306 -41.30 -17.45 -19.90
CA SER A 306 -42.21 -16.52 -20.59
C SER A 306 -41.58 -15.21 -21.05
N TYR A 307 -40.38 -14.89 -20.58
CA TYR A 307 -39.69 -13.61 -20.80
C TYR A 307 -38.37 -13.75 -21.57
N VAL A 308 -38.03 -14.96 -22.04
CA VAL A 308 -36.73 -15.30 -22.65
C VAL A 308 -36.95 -16.07 -23.95
N SER A 309 -36.02 -15.92 -24.90
CA SER A 309 -36.01 -16.74 -26.11
C SER A 309 -35.74 -18.22 -25.83
N GLU A 310 -36.55 -19.11 -26.41
CA GLU A 310 -36.28 -20.56 -26.44
C GLU A 310 -34.94 -20.92 -27.09
N GLU A 311 -34.44 -20.07 -27.99
CA GLU A 311 -33.14 -20.25 -28.61
C GLU A 311 -32.00 -20.01 -27.62
N HIS A 312 -32.13 -18.99 -26.77
CA HIS A 312 -31.15 -18.71 -25.72
C HIS A 312 -31.12 -19.80 -24.65
N ILE A 313 -32.29 -20.28 -24.21
CA ILE A 313 -32.39 -21.42 -23.27
C ILE A 313 -31.68 -22.65 -23.85
N ARG A 314 -31.90 -22.95 -25.15
CA ARG A 314 -31.21 -24.03 -25.85
C ARG A 314 -29.70 -23.79 -25.98
N ALA A 315 -29.27 -22.56 -26.24
CA ALA A 315 -27.85 -22.20 -26.34
C ALA A 315 -27.14 -22.43 -24.99
N VAL A 316 -27.71 -21.96 -23.87
CA VAL A 316 -27.15 -22.19 -22.53
C VAL A 316 -27.09 -23.68 -22.18
N TYR A 317 -28.13 -24.45 -22.49
CA TYR A 317 -28.12 -25.89 -22.31
C TYR A 317 -27.04 -26.58 -23.15
N HIS A 318 -26.90 -26.17 -24.41
CA HIS A 318 -25.86 -26.67 -25.31
C HIS A 318 -24.46 -26.35 -24.78
N SER A 319 -24.24 -25.15 -24.22
CA SER A 319 -22.99 -24.77 -23.57
C SER A 319 -22.63 -25.67 -22.39
N ILE A 320 -23.61 -26.08 -21.56
CA ILE A 320 -23.39 -27.08 -20.49
C ILE A 320 -22.97 -28.43 -21.08
N SER A 321 -23.60 -28.85 -22.18
CA SER A 321 -23.25 -30.11 -22.86
C SER A 321 -21.81 -30.07 -23.43
N LEU A 322 -21.46 -28.99 -24.13
CA LEU A 322 -20.10 -28.78 -24.66
C LEU A 322 -19.05 -28.78 -23.56
N LEU A 323 -19.33 -28.12 -22.44
CA LEU A 323 -18.41 -28.06 -21.29
C LEU A 323 -18.13 -29.47 -20.72
N ASN A 324 -19.17 -30.31 -20.56
CA ASN A 324 -18.98 -31.69 -20.10
C ASN A 324 -18.22 -32.55 -21.13
N GLN A 325 -18.49 -32.36 -22.43
CA GLN A 325 -17.77 -33.03 -23.49
C GLN A 325 -16.28 -32.64 -23.49
N TRP A 326 -15.98 -31.35 -23.31
CA TRP A 326 -14.63 -30.83 -23.21
C TRP A 326 -13.87 -31.46 -22.03
N LYS A 327 -14.46 -31.55 -20.83
CA LYS A 327 -13.82 -32.23 -19.68
C LYS A 327 -13.43 -33.68 -20.01
N THR A 328 -14.34 -34.40 -20.66
CA THR A 328 -14.12 -35.80 -21.07
C THR A 328 -12.98 -35.90 -22.09
N GLN A 329 -12.95 -35.01 -23.09
CA GLN A 329 -11.90 -34.97 -24.11
C GLN A 329 -10.54 -34.58 -23.53
N LEU A 330 -10.50 -33.59 -22.64
CA LEU A 330 -9.29 -33.19 -21.92
C LEU A 330 -8.71 -34.40 -21.17
N GLN A 331 -9.52 -35.12 -20.39
CA GLN A 331 -9.06 -36.32 -19.68
C GLN A 331 -8.51 -37.41 -20.63
N GLN A 332 -9.21 -37.66 -21.75
CA GLN A 332 -8.78 -38.63 -22.76
C GLN A 332 -7.43 -38.28 -23.42
N ARG A 333 -7.06 -37.00 -23.53
CA ARG A 333 -5.76 -36.56 -24.07
C ARG A 333 -4.69 -36.40 -23.00
N LEU A 334 -5.08 -35.96 -21.80
CA LEU A 334 -4.15 -35.73 -20.70
C LEU A 334 -3.53 -37.04 -20.21
N ALA A 335 -4.33 -38.09 -19.98
CA ALA A 335 -3.84 -39.38 -19.51
C ALA A 335 -2.69 -39.98 -20.38
N PRO A 336 -2.84 -40.16 -21.71
CA PRO A 336 -1.76 -40.70 -22.55
C PRO A 336 -0.56 -39.74 -22.67
N THR A 337 -0.78 -38.43 -22.57
CA THR A 337 0.30 -37.43 -22.57
C THR A 337 1.18 -37.58 -21.33
N LEU A 338 0.58 -37.73 -20.15
CA LEU A 338 1.29 -37.98 -18.90
C LEU A 338 2.13 -39.25 -18.96
N VAL A 339 1.58 -40.35 -19.49
CA VAL A 339 2.32 -41.61 -19.66
C VAL A 339 3.53 -41.43 -20.58
N SER A 340 3.34 -40.75 -21.71
CA SER A 340 4.40 -40.52 -22.71
C SER A 340 5.54 -39.65 -22.15
N ILE A 341 5.21 -38.65 -21.32
CA ILE A 341 6.21 -37.81 -20.64
C ILE A 341 6.97 -38.62 -19.60
N ARG A 342 6.27 -39.38 -18.76
CA ARG A 342 6.90 -40.26 -17.75
C ARG A 342 7.78 -41.34 -18.39
N MET A 343 7.45 -41.78 -19.61
CA MET A 343 8.27 -42.69 -20.41
C MET A 343 9.51 -42.04 -21.04
N GLY A 344 9.60 -40.72 -21.06
CA GLY A 344 10.63 -39.97 -21.79
C GLY A 344 10.43 -39.92 -23.30
N ALA A 345 9.26 -40.30 -23.80
CA ALA A 345 8.90 -40.20 -25.21
C ALA A 345 8.52 -38.78 -25.62
N MET A 346 8.04 -37.97 -24.65
CA MET A 346 7.75 -36.55 -24.82
C MET A 346 8.43 -35.73 -23.71
N GLY A 347 8.84 -34.51 -24.02
CA GLY A 347 9.32 -33.55 -23.01
C GLY A 347 8.16 -32.88 -22.25
N PRO A 348 8.37 -32.39 -21.01
CA PRO A 348 7.34 -31.72 -20.22
C PRO A 348 6.64 -30.54 -20.91
N GLN A 349 7.30 -29.86 -21.86
CA GLN A 349 6.74 -28.75 -22.64
C GLN A 349 5.45 -29.10 -23.39
N HIS A 350 5.21 -30.39 -23.66
CA HIS A 350 3.96 -30.84 -24.31
C HIS A 350 2.73 -30.66 -23.41
N LEU A 351 2.88 -30.59 -22.08
CA LEU A 351 1.79 -30.25 -21.17
C LEU A 351 1.35 -28.81 -21.35
N HIS A 352 2.29 -27.87 -21.46
CA HIS A 352 1.98 -26.47 -21.70
C HIS A 352 1.29 -26.24 -23.05
N ASN A 353 1.74 -26.94 -24.10
CA ASN A 353 1.07 -26.92 -25.40
C ASN A 353 -0.35 -27.51 -25.31
N LEU A 354 -0.54 -28.61 -24.58
CA LEU A 354 -1.85 -29.21 -24.37
C LEU A 354 -2.78 -28.23 -23.62
N TYR A 355 -2.28 -27.58 -22.58
CA TYR A 355 -2.99 -26.56 -21.80
C TYR A 355 -3.49 -25.42 -22.71
N SER A 356 -2.58 -24.79 -23.45
CA SER A 356 -2.91 -23.66 -24.33
C SER A 356 -3.95 -24.03 -25.39
N ASN A 357 -3.87 -25.26 -25.92
CA ASN A 357 -4.84 -25.75 -26.90
C ASN A 357 -6.22 -25.98 -26.27
N VAL A 358 -6.31 -26.62 -25.09
CA VAL A 358 -7.62 -26.89 -24.46
C VAL A 358 -8.33 -25.63 -24.00
N GLU A 359 -7.60 -24.60 -23.62
CA GLU A 359 -8.18 -23.34 -23.15
C GLU A 359 -8.91 -22.59 -24.29
N ALA A 360 -8.40 -22.71 -25.52
CA ALA A 360 -8.96 -22.10 -26.72
C ALA A 360 -10.11 -22.90 -27.37
N GLU A 361 -10.40 -24.11 -26.89
CA GLU A 361 -11.45 -24.96 -27.46
C GLU A 361 -12.85 -24.46 -27.12
N ALA A 362 -13.79 -24.61 -28.07
CA ALA A 362 -15.16 -24.08 -27.96
C ALA A 362 -15.92 -24.50 -26.69
N GLY A 363 -15.60 -25.66 -26.10
CA GLY A 363 -16.22 -26.14 -24.87
C GLY A 363 -15.49 -25.75 -23.58
N SER A 364 -14.42 -24.95 -23.64
CA SER A 364 -13.62 -24.61 -22.47
C SER A 364 -14.38 -23.69 -21.49
N PRO A 365 -14.01 -23.70 -20.19
CA PRO A 365 -14.62 -22.79 -19.21
C PRO A 365 -14.53 -21.32 -19.63
N ARG A 366 -13.41 -20.92 -20.24
CA ARG A 366 -13.17 -19.55 -20.73
C ARG A 366 -14.17 -19.12 -21.80
N LEU A 367 -14.48 -19.97 -22.77
CA LEU A 367 -15.43 -19.64 -23.84
C LEU A 367 -16.90 -19.84 -23.44
N MET A 368 -17.17 -20.68 -22.43
CA MET A 368 -18.53 -20.90 -21.92
C MET A 368 -18.96 -19.85 -20.88
N SER A 369 -18.00 -19.25 -20.16
CA SER A 369 -18.28 -18.24 -19.13
C SER A 369 -19.12 -17.04 -19.59
N PRO A 370 -18.93 -16.47 -20.80
CA PRO A 370 -19.73 -15.35 -21.28
C PRO A 370 -21.24 -15.63 -21.41
N PHE A 371 -21.68 -16.90 -21.47
CA PHE A 371 -23.10 -17.25 -21.48
C PHE A 371 -23.75 -17.09 -20.11
N ILE A 372 -22.96 -17.02 -19.04
CA ILE A 372 -23.46 -16.90 -17.67
C ILE A 372 -24.05 -15.51 -17.48
N GLY A 373 -25.37 -15.46 -17.25
CA GLY A 373 -26.04 -14.24 -16.81
C GLY A 373 -26.29 -13.17 -17.86
N GLN A 374 -26.17 -13.49 -19.15
CA GLN A 374 -26.36 -12.54 -20.27
C GLN A 374 -27.69 -11.77 -20.20
N GLU A 375 -28.77 -12.44 -19.79
CA GLU A 375 -30.11 -11.82 -19.68
C GLU A 375 -30.52 -11.49 -18.24
N THR A 376 -29.64 -11.69 -17.24
CA THR A 376 -30.02 -11.53 -15.82
C THR A 376 -30.55 -10.13 -15.51
N GLU A 377 -29.89 -9.10 -16.04
CA GLU A 377 -30.24 -7.70 -15.77
C GLU A 377 -31.55 -7.30 -16.45
N LYS A 378 -31.75 -7.70 -17.71
CA LYS A 378 -33.01 -7.56 -18.44
C LYS A 378 -34.17 -8.20 -17.67
N LEU A 379 -33.98 -9.44 -17.21
CA LEU A 379 -34.99 -10.19 -16.47
C LEU A 379 -35.27 -9.60 -15.08
N ARG A 380 -34.29 -9.00 -14.43
CA ARG A 380 -34.47 -8.28 -13.16
C ARG A 380 -35.34 -7.04 -13.37
N LEU A 381 -35.03 -6.22 -14.37
CA LEU A 381 -35.83 -5.04 -14.71
C LEU A 381 -37.27 -5.42 -15.05
N LEU A 382 -37.46 -6.45 -15.87
CA LEU A 382 -38.79 -6.92 -16.26
C LEU A 382 -39.63 -7.30 -15.03
N ALA A 383 -39.05 -8.05 -14.08
CA ALA A 383 -39.74 -8.43 -12.86
C ALA A 383 -40.14 -7.20 -12.02
N GLU A 384 -39.25 -6.21 -11.89
CA GLU A 384 -39.51 -4.97 -11.15
C GLU A 384 -40.57 -4.08 -11.81
N ALA A 385 -40.50 -3.92 -13.14
CA ALA A 385 -41.45 -3.11 -13.90
C ALA A 385 -42.87 -3.72 -13.89
N ILE A 386 -42.98 -5.05 -14.06
CA ILE A 386 -44.26 -5.77 -13.99
C ILE A 386 -44.85 -5.68 -12.58
N ALA A 387 -44.03 -5.85 -11.52
CA ALA A 387 -44.48 -5.69 -10.14
C ALA A 387 -44.96 -4.25 -9.84
N ALA A 388 -44.41 -3.25 -10.54
CA ALA A 388 -44.83 -1.85 -10.45
C ALA A 388 -46.02 -1.50 -11.39
N GLY A 389 -46.61 -2.48 -12.08
CA GLY A 389 -47.85 -2.31 -12.87
C GLY A 389 -47.67 -2.17 -14.38
N ALA A 390 -46.45 -2.38 -14.92
CA ALA A 390 -46.23 -2.37 -16.36
C ALA A 390 -46.76 -3.63 -17.06
N VAL A 391 -47.17 -3.50 -18.32
CA VAL A 391 -47.64 -4.62 -19.15
C VAL A 391 -46.51 -5.10 -20.07
N TYR A 392 -46.10 -6.36 -19.94
CA TYR A 392 -45.05 -6.95 -20.78
C TYR A 392 -45.56 -7.40 -22.16
N ILE A 393 -44.81 -7.07 -23.21
CA ILE A 393 -45.02 -7.49 -24.59
C ILE A 393 -43.70 -8.11 -25.09
N GLY A 394 -43.69 -9.41 -25.37
CA GLY A 394 -42.47 -10.10 -25.78
C GLY A 394 -42.70 -11.59 -26.06
N HIS A 395 -41.85 -12.45 -25.49
CA HIS A 395 -41.76 -13.88 -25.83
C HIS A 395 -43.00 -14.72 -25.47
N GLY A 396 -43.75 -14.35 -24.43
CA GLY A 396 -44.95 -15.08 -23.94
C GLY A 396 -46.31 -14.64 -24.52
N GLY A 397 -46.34 -13.65 -25.41
CA GLY A 397 -47.53 -13.31 -26.20
C GLY A 397 -48.48 -12.24 -25.62
N SER A 398 -48.41 -11.06 -26.23
CA SER A 398 -49.56 -10.44 -26.90
C SER A 398 -48.99 -9.73 -28.13
N PRO A 399 -49.56 -9.86 -29.34
CA PRO A 399 -49.03 -9.15 -30.50
C PRO A 399 -49.03 -7.64 -30.25
N LEU A 400 -48.04 -6.93 -30.81
CA LEU A 400 -47.97 -5.45 -30.84
C LEU A 400 -49.30 -4.81 -31.27
N GLU A 401 -50.16 -5.55 -31.97
CA GLU A 401 -51.53 -5.18 -32.33
C GLU A 401 -52.44 -4.83 -31.13
N LYS A 402 -52.11 -5.25 -29.90
CA LYS A 402 -52.84 -4.80 -28.69
C LYS A 402 -52.49 -3.37 -28.23
N ILE A 403 -51.46 -2.74 -28.80
CA ILE A 403 -51.18 -1.30 -28.62
C ILE A 403 -52.13 -0.45 -29.51
N LYS A 404 -53.01 -1.05 -30.32
CA LYS A 404 -54.06 -0.33 -31.04
C LYS A 404 -55.19 0.06 -30.08
N THR A 405 -55.19 1.33 -29.68
CA THR A 405 -56.27 1.90 -28.90
C THR A 405 -57.51 2.19 -29.78
N PRO A 406 -58.75 2.02 -29.26
CA PRO A 406 -59.96 2.50 -29.91
C PRO A 406 -59.94 4.03 -30.03
N HIS A 407 -60.79 4.58 -30.92
CA HIS A 407 -60.75 5.94 -31.45
C HIS A 407 -60.80 7.13 -30.45
N ASP A 408 -60.79 6.91 -29.12
CA ASP A 408 -60.92 7.92 -28.05
C ASP A 408 -60.01 7.64 -26.81
N ASP A 409 -58.73 7.29 -27.00
CA ASP A 409 -57.81 6.93 -25.89
C ASP A 409 -56.74 8.02 -25.57
N PRO A 410 -56.49 8.38 -24.30
CA PRO A 410 -55.43 9.33 -23.85
C PRO A 410 -53.97 8.97 -24.21
N GLY A 411 -53.72 7.80 -24.81
CA GLY A 411 -52.41 7.35 -25.30
C GLY A 411 -51.63 6.50 -24.30
N CYS A 412 -50.49 5.93 -24.71
CA CYS A 412 -49.70 5.02 -23.88
C CYS A 412 -48.19 5.28 -23.94
N HIS A 413 -47.46 4.85 -22.91
CA HIS A 413 -46.00 4.82 -22.90
C HIS A 413 -45.50 3.40 -23.17
N ALA A 414 -44.47 3.26 -24.00
CA ALA A 414 -43.81 1.99 -24.29
C ALA A 414 -42.30 2.10 -24.02
N PHE A 415 -41.74 1.16 -23.28
CA PHE A 415 -40.31 1.04 -23.05
C PHE A 415 -39.76 -0.10 -23.90
N LEU A 416 -39.01 0.26 -24.94
CA LEU A 416 -38.38 -0.68 -25.86
C LEU A 416 -37.03 -1.11 -25.27
N LEU A 417 -36.82 -2.42 -25.12
CA LEU A 417 -35.57 -2.99 -24.63
C LEU A 417 -35.09 -4.15 -25.50
N SER A 418 -33.79 -4.41 -25.49
CA SER A 418 -33.13 -5.58 -26.10
C SER A 418 -32.01 -6.06 -25.18
N THR A 419 -31.51 -7.27 -25.40
CA THR A 419 -30.35 -7.79 -24.67
C THR A 419 -29.10 -6.98 -24.98
N ALA A 420 -28.94 -6.52 -26.23
CA ALA A 420 -27.83 -5.65 -26.63
C ALA A 420 -27.82 -4.32 -25.87
N ALA A 421 -28.99 -3.72 -25.64
CA ALA A 421 -29.14 -2.46 -24.92
C ALA A 421 -28.64 -2.52 -23.45
N THR A 422 -28.55 -3.72 -22.86
CA THR A 422 -28.02 -3.89 -21.49
C THR A 422 -26.51 -3.67 -21.39
N GLN A 423 -25.78 -3.73 -22.52
CA GLN A 423 -24.32 -3.58 -22.53
C GLN A 423 -23.87 -2.13 -22.29
N GLN A 424 -24.71 -1.15 -22.66
CA GLN A 424 -24.45 0.27 -22.42
C GLN A 424 -24.93 0.71 -21.03
N LYS A 425 -24.21 0.31 -19.97
CA LYS A 425 -24.61 0.51 -18.56
C LYS A 425 -25.14 1.92 -18.24
N ILE A 426 -24.49 2.97 -18.73
CA ILE A 426 -24.88 4.36 -18.43
C ILE A 426 -26.27 4.69 -19.01
N ILE A 427 -26.51 4.32 -20.27
CA ILE A 427 -27.79 4.56 -20.94
C ILE A 427 -28.85 3.64 -20.34
N TRP A 428 -28.52 2.37 -20.13
CA TRP A 428 -29.39 1.38 -19.49
C TRP A 428 -29.89 1.85 -18.11
N ASP A 429 -28.99 2.22 -17.20
CA ASP A 429 -29.35 2.65 -15.84
C ASP A 429 -30.23 3.92 -15.87
N HIS A 430 -29.91 4.88 -16.74
CA HIS A 430 -30.69 6.10 -16.92
C HIS A 430 -32.13 5.81 -17.41
N GLN A 431 -32.25 4.93 -18.39
CA GLN A 431 -33.53 4.55 -18.99
C GLN A 431 -34.37 3.71 -18.02
N CYS A 432 -33.74 2.80 -17.26
CA CYS A 432 -34.38 2.04 -16.18
C CYS A 432 -34.94 2.96 -15.09
N ASN A 433 -34.13 3.92 -14.62
CA ASN A 433 -34.57 4.91 -13.62
C ASN A 433 -35.75 5.75 -14.13
N SER A 434 -35.73 6.11 -15.41
CA SER A 434 -36.81 6.85 -16.05
C SER A 434 -38.12 6.04 -16.10
N LEU A 435 -38.04 4.76 -16.48
CA LEU A 435 -39.17 3.83 -16.45
C LEU A 435 -39.75 3.69 -15.03
N MET A 436 -38.89 3.43 -14.04
CA MET A 436 -39.34 3.25 -12.66
C MET A 436 -39.93 4.53 -12.07
N ARG A 437 -39.39 5.70 -12.42
CA ARG A 437 -39.97 6.99 -12.02
C ARG A 437 -41.36 7.19 -12.63
N LEU A 438 -41.53 6.86 -13.91
CA LEU A 438 -42.80 6.96 -14.61
C LEU A 438 -43.86 6.03 -13.99
N LEU A 439 -43.48 4.79 -13.67
CA LEU A 439 -44.36 3.84 -12.97
C LEU A 439 -44.73 4.31 -11.56
N ARG A 440 -43.81 4.90 -10.80
CA ARG A 440 -44.07 5.46 -9.46
C ARG A 440 -44.94 6.72 -9.47
N GLN A 441 -44.90 7.51 -10.55
CA GLN A 441 -45.64 8.76 -10.69
C GLN A 441 -47.03 8.58 -11.33
N SER A 442 -47.42 7.34 -11.67
CA SER A 442 -48.64 7.01 -12.41
C SER A 442 -49.95 7.22 -11.60
N ASN A 443 -50.28 8.50 -11.35
CA ASN A 443 -51.64 8.97 -11.05
C ASN A 443 -52.34 9.52 -12.32
N GLN A 444 -51.73 9.33 -13.50
CA GLN A 444 -52.27 9.76 -14.80
C GLN A 444 -52.65 8.51 -15.59
N GLY A 445 -53.92 8.37 -15.98
CA GLY A 445 -54.52 7.15 -16.54
C GLY A 445 -54.02 6.68 -17.92
N LYS A 446 -52.71 6.72 -18.20
CA LYS A 446 -52.07 6.14 -19.40
C LYS A 446 -51.37 4.82 -19.05
N PRO A 447 -51.61 3.72 -19.78
CA PRO A 447 -50.91 2.46 -19.55
C PRO A 447 -49.44 2.53 -19.96
N VAL A 448 -48.60 1.75 -19.27
CA VAL A 448 -47.15 1.62 -19.52
C VAL A 448 -46.83 0.20 -19.98
N TYR A 449 -46.26 0.09 -21.17
CA TYR A 449 -45.85 -1.17 -21.78
C TYR A 449 -44.33 -1.33 -21.71
N VAL A 450 -43.86 -2.55 -21.49
CA VAL A 450 -42.45 -2.92 -21.67
C VAL A 450 -42.37 -3.90 -22.83
N VAL A 451 -41.70 -3.50 -23.89
CA VAL A 451 -41.62 -4.23 -25.16
C VAL A 451 -40.23 -4.82 -25.34
N ASP A 452 -40.17 -6.13 -25.37
CA ASP A 452 -38.95 -6.88 -25.64
C ASP A 452 -38.74 -6.97 -27.16
N CYS A 453 -37.73 -6.25 -27.65
CA CYS A 453 -37.41 -6.18 -29.07
C CYS A 453 -36.71 -7.45 -29.57
N ASP A 454 -36.15 -8.27 -28.67
CA ASP A 454 -35.58 -9.59 -29.00
C ASP A 454 -36.69 -10.62 -29.29
N ALA A 455 -37.94 -10.30 -28.96
CA ALA A 455 -39.06 -11.20 -29.20
C ALA A 455 -39.35 -11.37 -30.70
N PRO A 456 -39.71 -12.59 -31.16
CA PRO A 456 -40.06 -12.84 -32.56
C PRO A 456 -41.21 -11.96 -33.09
N SER A 457 -42.06 -11.46 -32.20
CA SER A 457 -43.21 -10.60 -32.49
C SER A 457 -42.85 -9.13 -32.73
N CYS A 458 -41.63 -8.69 -32.40
CA CYS A 458 -41.20 -7.28 -32.45
C CYS A 458 -40.08 -7.05 -33.49
N ARG A 459 -39.01 -7.89 -33.48
CA ARG A 459 -37.86 -7.86 -34.42
C ARG A 459 -37.36 -6.45 -34.78
N LEU A 460 -37.27 -5.57 -33.79
CA LEU A 460 -36.67 -4.25 -33.93
C LEU A 460 -35.22 -4.35 -33.48
N GLU A 461 -34.26 -4.10 -34.38
CA GLU A 461 -32.85 -3.97 -33.98
C GLU A 461 -32.70 -2.70 -33.14
N LEU A 462 -32.43 -2.89 -31.86
CA LEU A 462 -32.35 -1.83 -30.88
C LEU A 462 -30.96 -1.85 -30.23
N GLU A 463 -30.13 -0.88 -30.59
CA GLU A 463 -28.80 -0.69 -29.99
C GLU A 463 -28.89 -0.11 -28.57
N ASP A 464 -29.93 0.69 -28.29
CA ASP A 464 -30.15 1.39 -27.02
C ASP A 464 -31.60 1.31 -26.54
N ALA A 465 -31.80 1.03 -25.25
CA ALA A 465 -33.12 1.04 -24.62
C ALA A 465 -33.73 2.44 -24.70
N ARG A 466 -35.01 2.55 -25.07
CA ARG A 466 -35.67 3.85 -25.27
C ARG A 466 -37.14 3.83 -24.89
N MET A 467 -37.62 4.99 -24.44
CA MET A 467 -39.02 5.22 -24.09
C MET A 467 -39.74 5.92 -25.26
N VAL A 468 -40.95 5.48 -25.58
CA VAL A 468 -41.77 5.97 -26.71
C VAL A 468 -43.17 6.30 -26.19
N GLU A 469 -43.76 7.40 -26.63
CA GLU A 469 -45.16 7.74 -26.34
C GLU A 469 -46.02 7.63 -27.61
N HIS A 470 -47.10 6.86 -27.56
CA HIS A 470 -48.04 6.73 -28.67
C HIS A 470 -49.29 7.60 -28.43
N GLN A 471 -49.57 8.53 -29.35
CA GLN A 471 -50.81 9.31 -29.37
C GLN A 471 -51.43 9.29 -30.79
N SER A 472 -52.72 8.95 -30.90
CA SER A 472 -53.54 9.09 -32.13
C SER A 472 -52.94 8.46 -33.41
N GLY A 473 -52.34 7.27 -33.32
CA GLY A 473 -51.83 6.54 -34.50
C GLY A 473 -50.59 7.13 -35.16
N ARG A 474 -49.94 8.15 -34.57
CA ARG A 474 -48.59 8.60 -34.92
C ARG A 474 -47.62 8.17 -33.83
N GLU A 475 -46.56 7.49 -34.22
CA GLU A 475 -45.41 7.24 -33.37
C GLU A 475 -44.70 8.60 -33.17
N LEU A 476 -44.98 9.25 -32.05
CA LEU A 476 -44.15 10.35 -31.58
C LEU A 476 -42.97 9.68 -30.90
N VAL A 477 -41.88 9.52 -31.65
CA VAL A 477 -40.56 9.36 -31.02
C VAL A 477 -40.30 10.68 -30.33
N THR A 478 -40.84 10.84 -29.14
CA THR A 478 -40.20 11.67 -28.14
C THR A 478 -38.90 10.93 -27.88
N GLU A 479 -37.83 11.32 -28.60
CA GLU A 479 -36.61 11.63 -27.88
C GLU A 479 -37.09 12.56 -26.76
N LEU A 480 -37.42 11.95 -25.62
CA LEU A 480 -37.33 12.64 -24.37
C LEU A 480 -35.85 13.00 -24.31
N ASP A 481 -35.53 14.12 -24.94
CA ASP A 481 -34.54 15.09 -24.52
C ASP A 481 -34.90 15.41 -23.07
N VAL A 482 -34.75 14.41 -22.20
CA VAL A 482 -34.40 14.64 -20.83
C VAL A 482 -33.07 15.31 -21.00
N GLU A 483 -33.08 16.64 -20.91
CA GLU A 483 -31.93 17.47 -20.68
C GLU A 483 -30.85 16.60 -20.05
N LYS A 484 -29.73 16.36 -20.78
CA LYS A 484 -28.53 15.65 -20.28
C LYS A 484 -28.58 15.71 -18.77
N PRO A 485 -28.78 14.59 -18.03
CA PRO A 485 -29.19 14.60 -16.63
C PRO A 485 -28.40 15.71 -16.00
N ASN A 486 -29.09 16.82 -15.67
CA ASN A 486 -28.41 18.08 -15.44
C ASN A 486 -27.29 17.71 -14.48
N PRO A 487 -26.00 17.81 -14.82
CA PRO A 487 -24.97 17.23 -13.97
C PRO A 487 -25.01 17.85 -12.57
N LEU A 488 -25.79 18.94 -12.41
CA LEU A 488 -26.25 19.51 -11.17
C LEU A 488 -27.15 18.62 -10.26
N LEU A 489 -27.69 17.49 -10.71
CA LEU A 489 -28.62 16.62 -9.98
C LEU A 489 -27.96 15.40 -9.32
N GLU A 490 -26.74 15.02 -9.70
CA GLU A 490 -26.01 13.93 -9.01
C GLU A 490 -25.13 14.43 -7.87
N TYR A 491 -24.64 15.67 -7.96
CA TYR A 491 -23.64 16.20 -7.03
C TYR A 491 -24.21 17.24 -6.07
N CYS A 492 -23.59 17.36 -4.90
CA CYS A 492 -23.89 18.42 -3.93
C CYS A 492 -22.96 19.60 -4.19
N PHE A 493 -23.51 20.79 -4.42
CA PHE A 493 -22.74 21.98 -4.81
C PHE A 493 -22.64 22.98 -3.68
N ALA A 494 -21.48 23.60 -3.55
CA ALA A 494 -21.36 24.85 -2.81
C ALA A 494 -20.79 25.96 -3.68
N ARG A 495 -21.23 27.19 -3.42
CA ARG A 495 -20.80 28.40 -4.12
C ARG A 495 -20.52 29.52 -3.14
N TYR A 496 -19.66 30.45 -3.52
CA TYR A 496 -19.50 31.71 -2.80
C TYR A 496 -20.22 32.82 -3.56
N GLY A 497 -20.80 33.78 -2.83
CA GLY A 497 -21.65 34.83 -3.40
C GLY A 497 -20.95 35.76 -4.41
N PRO A 498 -21.70 36.41 -5.33
CA PRO A 498 -21.15 37.24 -6.40
C PRO A 498 -20.81 38.64 -5.89
N ASP A 499 -19.79 38.79 -5.06
CA ASP A 499 -19.13 40.09 -4.90
C ASP A 499 -17.83 40.08 -5.72
N ARG A 500 -17.97 40.47 -7.00
CA ARG A 500 -16.91 40.43 -8.03
C ARG A 500 -15.81 41.49 -7.83
N SER A 501 -15.73 42.17 -6.69
CA SER A 501 -14.87 43.35 -6.53
C SER A 501 -13.47 43.10 -5.95
N LYS A 502 -13.12 41.87 -5.55
CA LYS A 502 -11.74 41.52 -5.13
C LYS A 502 -11.36 40.12 -5.59
N THR A 503 -11.20 39.91 -6.89
CA THR A 503 -10.28 38.88 -7.36
C THR A 503 -8.90 39.25 -6.81
N ALA A 504 -8.39 38.49 -5.84
CA ALA A 504 -6.97 38.52 -5.55
C ALA A 504 -6.25 38.27 -6.89
N ASP A 505 -5.45 39.24 -7.31
CA ASP A 505 -4.74 39.24 -8.58
C ASP A 505 -4.13 37.86 -8.84
N ARG A 506 -4.50 37.27 -9.99
CA ARG A 506 -3.74 36.19 -10.59
C ARG A 506 -2.43 36.79 -11.09
N SER A 507 -1.49 37.05 -10.18
CA SER A 507 -0.09 37.14 -10.54
C SER A 507 0.47 35.72 -10.58
N ASP A 508 0.61 35.19 -11.78
CA ASP A 508 1.38 34.00 -12.08
C ASP A 508 2.76 34.10 -11.40
N THR A 509 2.98 33.36 -10.31
CA THR A 509 4.24 32.66 -9.93
C THR A 509 4.29 32.10 -8.49
N GLU A 510 3.37 32.46 -7.56
CA GLU A 510 3.42 31.97 -6.16
C GLU A 510 2.08 31.48 -5.54
N GLY A 511 0.98 31.43 -6.31
CA GLY A 511 -0.39 31.32 -5.78
C GLY A 511 -0.95 29.94 -5.37
N ASP A 512 -0.21 28.83 -5.51
CA ASP A 512 -0.74 27.47 -5.28
C ASP A 512 -0.36 26.82 -3.93
N LEU A 513 0.20 27.62 -3.01
CA LEU A 513 0.62 27.16 -1.69
C LEU A 513 -0.58 27.08 -0.73
N ARG A 514 -1.06 25.85 -0.49
CA ARG A 514 -2.23 25.56 0.36
C ARG A 514 -1.79 24.94 1.72
N PRO A 515 -2.60 25.06 2.80
CA PRO A 515 -2.26 24.50 4.12
C PRO A 515 -2.11 22.98 4.12
N VAL A 516 -1.28 22.40 4.99
CA VAL A 516 -1.14 20.93 5.07
C VAL A 516 -2.39 20.26 5.68
N ASP A 517 -2.94 20.85 6.75
CA ASP A 517 -4.17 20.35 7.37
C ASP A 517 -5.39 20.89 6.63
N ARG A 518 -5.74 20.19 5.54
CA ARG A 518 -6.94 20.43 4.73
C ARG A 518 -7.80 19.20 4.67
N ARG A 519 -9.12 19.40 4.84
CA ARG A 519 -10.11 18.33 4.95
C ARG A 519 -11.18 18.49 3.89
N PHE A 520 -11.54 17.42 3.18
CA PHE A 520 -12.63 17.50 2.20
C PHE A 520 -13.92 17.85 2.91
N VAL A 521 -14.67 18.80 2.36
CA VAL A 521 -15.92 19.27 2.95
C VAL A 521 -16.97 18.16 2.76
N LYS A 522 -17.09 17.29 3.76
CA LYS A 522 -18.04 16.16 3.84
C LYS A 522 -19.00 16.37 5.02
N ILE A 523 -20.05 17.16 4.80
CA ILE A 523 -20.94 17.61 5.89
C ILE A 523 -22.43 17.44 5.50
N PRO A 524 -23.34 17.14 6.45
CA PRO A 524 -24.77 16.97 6.15
C PRO A 524 -25.44 18.25 5.72
N CYS A 525 -26.34 18.18 4.75
CA CYS A 525 -27.03 19.32 4.15
C CYS A 525 -27.67 20.32 5.14
N PRO A 526 -27.55 21.66 4.92
CA PRO A 526 -28.19 22.65 5.81
C PRO A 526 -29.70 22.79 5.61
N GLY A 527 -30.25 22.26 4.51
CA GLY A 527 -31.66 22.38 4.17
C GLY A 527 -32.59 21.78 5.24
N ILE A 528 -33.63 22.53 5.60
CA ILE A 528 -34.55 22.18 6.71
C ILE A 528 -35.30 20.86 6.44
N ARG A 529 -35.56 20.57 5.17
CA ARG A 529 -36.29 19.37 4.69
C ARG A 529 -35.35 18.26 4.20
N CYS A 530 -34.05 18.42 4.37
CA CYS A 530 -33.04 17.43 3.97
C CYS A 530 -32.66 16.54 5.15
N ASP A 531 -32.21 15.32 4.85
CA ASP A 531 -31.67 14.44 5.88
C ASP A 531 -30.41 15.05 6.51
N ARG A 532 -30.46 15.26 7.83
CA ARG A 532 -29.38 15.84 8.62
C ARG A 532 -28.35 14.82 9.09
N ASN A 533 -28.61 13.53 8.91
CA ASN A 533 -27.73 12.44 9.31
C ASN A 533 -26.79 12.00 8.17
N THR A 534 -27.19 12.20 6.91
CA THR A 534 -26.39 11.83 5.75
C THR A 534 -25.43 12.94 5.35
N ALA A 535 -24.12 12.67 5.35
CA ALA A 535 -23.11 13.63 4.93
C ALA A 535 -23.05 13.75 3.40
N CYS A 536 -22.99 14.97 2.89
CA CYS A 536 -22.85 15.26 1.46
C CYS A 536 -21.39 15.57 1.11
N GLU A 537 -20.91 15.09 -0.03
CA GLU A 537 -19.61 15.48 -0.60
C GLU A 537 -19.78 16.74 -1.44
N TRP A 538 -19.17 17.84 -0.99
CA TRP A 538 -19.39 19.15 -1.59
C TRP A 538 -18.35 19.49 -2.65
N ILE A 539 -18.81 19.80 -3.85
CA ILE A 539 -17.98 20.28 -4.96
C ILE A 539 -18.25 21.75 -5.26
N CYS A 540 -17.25 22.46 -5.79
CA CYS A 540 -17.39 23.85 -6.18
C CYS A 540 -18.33 23.97 -7.38
N PHE A 541 -19.35 24.82 -7.27
CA PHE A 541 -20.29 25.10 -8.37
C PHE A 541 -19.61 25.61 -9.65
N HIS A 542 -18.46 26.28 -9.54
CA HIS A 542 -17.80 26.92 -10.67
C HIS A 542 -16.75 26.04 -11.36
N CYS A 543 -15.89 25.36 -10.59
CA CYS A 543 -14.84 24.49 -11.15
C CYS A 543 -15.18 23.01 -11.11
N SER A 544 -16.27 22.61 -10.44
CA SER A 544 -16.66 21.21 -10.22
C SER A 544 -15.61 20.37 -9.48
N GLU A 545 -14.66 21.02 -8.82
CA GLU A 545 -13.64 20.37 -8.01
C GLU A 545 -14.11 20.20 -6.56
N PRO A 546 -13.71 19.12 -5.86
CA PRO A 546 -13.98 18.95 -4.43
C PRO A 546 -13.47 20.12 -3.60
N LEU A 547 -14.31 20.55 -2.64
CA LEU A 547 -13.99 21.62 -1.72
C LEU A 547 -13.13 21.09 -0.56
N GLU A 548 -12.09 21.84 -0.19
CA GLU A 548 -11.18 21.51 0.90
C GLU A 548 -11.16 22.63 1.93
N PHE A 549 -11.45 22.32 3.19
CA PHE A 549 -11.35 23.27 4.30
C PHE A 549 -9.96 23.25 4.94
N GLY A 550 -9.26 24.39 4.96
CA GLY A 550 -7.99 24.59 5.68
C GLY A 550 -8.23 24.89 7.16
N VAL A 551 -7.72 24.04 8.05
CA VAL A 551 -7.95 24.17 9.50
C VAL A 551 -7.15 25.33 10.09
N THR A 552 -5.98 25.63 9.53
CA THR A 552 -5.05 26.64 10.05
C THR A 552 -5.47 28.07 9.75
N ASP A 553 -6.18 28.29 8.65
CA ASP A 553 -6.63 29.62 8.20
C ASP A 553 -8.14 29.74 8.01
N GLU A 554 -8.90 28.65 8.19
CA GLU A 554 -10.36 28.60 8.15
C GLU A 554 -10.98 29.02 6.80
N HIS A 555 -10.24 28.78 5.71
CA HIS A 555 -10.71 29.02 4.34
C HIS A 555 -11.12 27.71 3.65
N ILE A 556 -12.07 27.79 2.70
CA ILE A 556 -12.41 26.71 1.79
C ILE A 556 -11.72 26.96 0.44
N TYR A 557 -10.98 25.96 -0.02
CA TYR A 557 -10.13 25.94 -1.21
C TYR A 557 -10.76 25.14 -2.35
N CYS A 558 -10.65 25.68 -3.57
CA CYS A 558 -10.89 24.99 -4.84
C CYS A 558 -9.99 25.58 -5.93
N ASP A 559 -10.15 25.15 -7.18
CA ASP A 559 -9.34 25.67 -8.29
C ASP A 559 -9.74 27.08 -8.74
N CYS A 560 -10.89 27.58 -8.26
CA CYS A 560 -11.27 28.99 -8.43
C CYS A 560 -10.51 29.92 -7.47
N GLY A 561 -9.89 29.38 -6.41
CA GLY A 561 -9.24 30.15 -5.35
C GLY A 561 -9.70 29.68 -3.96
N TYR A 562 -9.56 30.57 -2.98
CA TYR A 562 -9.94 30.29 -1.60
C TYR A 562 -10.73 31.47 -1.02
N HIS A 563 -11.74 31.15 -0.22
CA HIS A 563 -12.58 32.14 0.47
C HIS A 563 -12.88 31.67 1.88
N SER A 564 -13.24 32.59 2.77
CA SER A 564 -13.65 32.23 4.13
C SER A 564 -14.81 31.22 4.08
N HIS A 565 -14.77 30.20 4.93
CA HIS A 565 -15.85 29.20 5.01
C HIS A 565 -17.24 29.82 5.26
N ALA A 566 -17.27 30.98 5.91
CA ALA A 566 -18.47 31.78 6.17
C ALA A 566 -19.20 32.27 4.91
N SER A 567 -18.51 32.31 3.77
CA SER A 567 -19.01 32.91 2.52
C SER A 567 -19.70 31.91 1.58
N TYR A 568 -19.82 30.64 1.97
CA TYR A 568 -20.34 29.58 1.11
C TYR A 568 -21.83 29.28 1.38
N ASP A 569 -22.59 29.14 0.29
CA ASP A 569 -23.94 28.61 0.27
C ASP A 569 -23.92 27.19 -0.30
N PHE A 570 -24.80 26.31 0.18
CA PHE A 570 -24.79 24.87 -0.10
C PHE A 570 -26.13 24.38 -0.67
N LYS A 571 -26.10 23.52 -1.68
CA LYS A 571 -27.26 22.86 -2.29
C LYS A 571 -27.00 21.37 -2.54
N CYS A 572 -27.71 20.49 -1.82
CA CYS A 572 -27.58 19.05 -2.03
C CYS A 572 -28.40 18.56 -3.23
N ASN A 573 -28.16 17.31 -3.63
CA ASN A 573 -28.85 16.65 -4.75
C ASN A 573 -30.26 16.13 -4.43
N SER A 574 -30.72 16.23 -3.17
CA SER A 574 -32.08 15.81 -2.79
C SER A 574 -33.14 16.74 -3.37
N GLU A 575 -34.20 16.16 -3.95
CA GLU A 575 -35.40 16.90 -4.37
C GLU A 575 -36.04 17.68 -3.20
N SER A 576 -35.87 17.20 -1.97
CA SER A 576 -36.40 17.85 -0.76
C SER A 576 -35.70 19.18 -0.40
N HIS A 577 -34.52 19.47 -0.96
CA HIS A 577 -33.78 20.73 -0.72
C HIS A 577 -34.49 21.94 -1.33
N GLY A 578 -35.15 21.75 -2.48
CA GLY A 578 -35.72 22.84 -3.27
C GLY A 578 -34.71 23.54 -4.19
N PRO A 579 -35.13 24.60 -4.91
CA PRO A 579 -34.33 25.19 -5.98
C PRO A 579 -33.18 26.08 -5.49
N GLY A 580 -33.24 26.59 -4.26
CA GLY A 580 -32.28 27.53 -3.66
C GLY A 580 -30.98 26.89 -3.14
N PHE A 581 -30.09 27.74 -2.63
CA PHE A 581 -28.94 27.33 -1.81
C PHE A 581 -29.19 27.80 -0.38
N ASP A 582 -28.85 26.95 0.60
CA ASP A 582 -29.02 27.23 2.01
C ASP A 582 -27.67 27.52 2.70
N ARG A 583 -27.71 28.28 3.80
CA ARG A 583 -26.55 28.57 4.64
C ARG A 583 -26.67 27.89 6.00
N TYR A 584 -25.53 27.44 6.52
CA TYR A 584 -25.44 27.06 7.92
C TYR A 584 -25.34 28.31 8.82
N PRO A 585 -25.81 28.23 10.06
CA PRO A 585 -25.34 29.10 11.13
C PRO A 585 -23.81 28.99 11.28
N LEU A 586 -23.12 30.12 11.37
CA LEU A 586 -21.64 30.21 11.38
C LEU A 586 -20.97 29.32 12.43
N ASP A 587 -21.53 29.28 13.64
CA ASP A 587 -21.02 28.47 14.75
C ASP A 587 -21.14 26.96 14.47
N ASN A 588 -22.21 26.55 13.77
CA ASN A 588 -22.42 25.15 13.41
C ASN A 588 -21.49 24.71 12.29
N LEU A 589 -21.31 25.54 11.25
CA LEU A 589 -20.42 25.23 10.12
C LEU A 589 -18.97 25.09 10.56
N SER A 590 -18.47 26.06 11.32
CA SER A 590 -17.09 26.04 11.83
C SER A 590 -16.85 24.81 12.72
N THR A 591 -17.79 24.47 13.60
CA THR A 591 -17.72 23.28 14.45
C THR A 591 -17.70 21.99 13.62
N MET A 592 -18.55 21.88 12.60
CA MET A 592 -18.62 20.71 11.72
C MET A 592 -17.34 20.56 10.88
N LEU A 593 -16.85 21.64 10.29
CA LEU A 593 -15.62 21.65 9.49
C LEU A 593 -14.38 21.28 10.31
N ARG A 594 -14.29 21.74 11.57
CA ARG A 594 -13.20 21.36 12.50
C ARG A 594 -13.28 19.91 12.98
N LYS A 595 -14.44 19.26 12.90
CA LYS A 595 -14.64 17.83 13.26
C LYS A 595 -14.33 16.86 12.13
N LEU A 596 -14.21 17.33 10.89
CA LEU A 596 -13.84 16.49 9.75
C LEU A 596 -12.50 15.79 10.01
N LYS A 597 -12.29 14.59 9.48
CA LYS A 597 -10.97 13.93 9.54
C LYS A 597 -10.19 14.17 8.24
N PRO A 598 -8.85 14.14 8.27
CA PRO A 598 -8.05 14.10 7.04
C PRO A 598 -8.37 12.81 6.28
N ASP A 599 -8.70 12.90 4.99
CA ASP A 599 -8.89 11.76 4.08
C ASP A 599 -7.64 11.65 3.19
N SER A 600 -6.50 11.32 3.83
CA SER A 600 -5.19 11.31 3.17
C SER A 600 -4.36 10.10 3.55
N VAL A 601 -3.80 9.42 2.55
CA VAL A 601 -2.88 8.29 2.71
C VAL A 601 -1.45 8.78 2.55
N ASN A 602 -0.65 8.69 3.61
CA ASN A 602 0.72 9.19 3.66
C ASN A 602 1.70 8.01 3.54
N ILE A 603 2.52 7.99 2.48
CA ILE A 603 3.41 6.87 2.13
C ILE A 603 4.86 7.37 2.09
N LEU A 604 5.70 6.84 2.98
CA LEU A 604 7.14 7.11 3.01
C LEU A 604 7.88 6.18 2.05
N ILE A 605 8.61 6.72 1.08
CA ILE A 605 9.34 5.92 0.09
C ILE A 605 10.84 5.97 0.42
N LEU A 606 11.44 4.81 0.59
CA LEU A 606 12.85 4.63 0.95
C LEU A 606 13.53 3.70 -0.06
N GLY A 607 14.84 3.86 -0.26
CA GLY A 607 15.61 2.95 -1.09
C GLY A 607 16.93 3.56 -1.54
N GLU A 608 17.85 2.71 -2.02
CA GLU A 608 19.19 3.09 -2.47
C GLU A 608 19.14 4.12 -3.63
N THR A 609 20.21 4.88 -3.84
CA THR A 609 20.37 5.71 -5.04
C THR A 609 20.34 4.86 -6.31
N GLY A 610 19.49 5.23 -7.28
CA GLY A 610 19.36 4.47 -8.53
C GLY A 610 18.46 3.22 -8.47
N VAL A 611 17.76 2.96 -7.36
CA VAL A 611 16.70 1.92 -7.27
C VAL A 611 15.46 2.20 -8.13
N GLY A 612 15.32 3.42 -8.64
CA GLY A 612 14.18 3.81 -9.48
C GLY A 612 13.03 4.50 -8.74
N LYS A 613 13.26 5.10 -7.57
CA LYS A 613 12.23 5.86 -6.79
C LYS A 613 11.47 6.89 -7.63
N SER A 614 12.19 7.76 -8.35
CA SER A 614 11.57 8.81 -9.17
C SER A 614 10.75 8.23 -10.33
N THR A 615 11.24 7.15 -10.94
CA THR A 615 10.52 6.41 -11.99
C THR A 615 9.26 5.75 -11.44
N PHE A 616 9.33 5.15 -10.24
CA PHE A 616 8.19 4.59 -9.54
C PHE A 616 7.13 5.65 -9.23
N ILE A 617 7.51 6.83 -8.71
CA ILE A 617 6.55 7.91 -8.39
C ILE A 617 5.79 8.39 -9.63
N ASN A 618 6.50 8.57 -10.75
CA ASN A 618 5.85 8.94 -12.01
C ASN A 618 4.97 7.80 -12.57
N GLY A 619 5.43 6.55 -12.48
CA GLY A 619 4.62 5.37 -12.83
C GLY A 619 3.34 5.30 -12.00
N PHE A 620 3.47 5.38 -10.67
CA PHE A 620 2.37 5.37 -9.71
C PHE A 620 1.28 6.40 -10.03
N LEU A 621 1.66 7.63 -10.38
CA LEU A 621 0.69 8.65 -10.82
C LEU A 621 -0.08 8.23 -12.08
N ASN A 622 0.62 7.67 -13.06
CA ASN A 622 0.01 7.29 -14.33
C ASN A 622 -0.86 6.03 -14.19
N TYR A 623 -0.44 5.05 -13.37
CA TYR A 623 -1.23 3.85 -13.05
C TYR A 623 -2.51 4.16 -12.27
N LEU A 624 -2.50 5.19 -11.43
CA LEU A 624 -3.72 5.68 -10.76
C LEU A 624 -4.60 6.55 -11.65
N THR A 625 -4.06 7.07 -12.76
CA THR A 625 -4.79 7.98 -13.64
C THR A 625 -5.49 7.24 -14.77
N HIS A 626 -4.79 6.30 -15.41
CA HIS A 626 -5.19 5.70 -16.68
C HIS A 626 -5.40 4.20 -16.50
N ASP A 627 -6.50 3.70 -17.06
CA ASP A 627 -6.86 2.30 -16.90
C ASP A 627 -5.98 1.38 -17.74
N THR A 628 -5.56 1.83 -18.93
CA THR A 628 -4.72 1.07 -19.85
C THR A 628 -3.58 1.92 -20.42
N LEU A 629 -2.54 1.24 -20.93
CA LEU A 629 -1.44 1.92 -21.63
C LEU A 629 -1.95 2.70 -22.87
N ASP A 630 -3.00 2.21 -23.55
CA ASP A 630 -3.61 2.92 -24.68
C ASP A 630 -4.22 4.25 -24.28
N GLU A 631 -4.97 4.26 -23.18
CA GLU A 631 -5.59 5.47 -22.68
C GLU A 631 -4.53 6.50 -22.30
N ALA A 632 -3.43 6.03 -21.69
CA ALA A 632 -2.28 6.87 -21.37
C ALA A 632 -1.58 7.41 -22.63
N LYS A 633 -1.46 6.61 -23.70
CA LYS A 633 -0.92 7.06 -25.01
C LYS A 633 -1.84 8.07 -25.71
N ALA A 634 -3.15 7.89 -25.60
CA ALA A 634 -4.15 8.79 -26.19
C ALA A 634 -4.23 10.15 -25.45
N ALA A 635 -3.72 10.23 -24.22
CA ALA A 635 -3.68 11.46 -23.45
C ALA A 635 -2.74 12.50 -24.11
N LYS A 636 -3.24 13.73 -24.34
CA LYS A 636 -2.49 14.81 -25.02
C LYS A 636 -1.20 15.24 -24.31
N LYS A 637 -1.00 14.90 -23.03
CA LYS A 637 0.18 15.25 -22.23
C LYS A 637 0.52 14.14 -21.24
N LEU A 638 1.78 13.71 -21.25
CA LEU A 638 2.35 12.84 -20.22
C LEU A 638 2.30 13.52 -18.85
N LYS A 639 1.76 12.82 -17.85
CA LYS A 639 1.73 13.33 -16.47
C LYS A 639 3.04 13.02 -15.75
N LEU A 640 3.76 14.05 -15.34
CA LEU A 640 5.06 13.96 -14.68
C LEU A 640 5.06 14.81 -13.41
N LEU A 641 5.47 14.20 -12.29
CA LEU A 641 5.72 14.89 -11.03
C LEU A 641 7.18 15.25 -10.87
N ILE A 642 8.06 14.33 -11.28
CA ILE A 642 9.51 14.39 -11.09
C ILE A 642 10.17 14.29 -12.46
N PRO A 643 11.12 15.17 -12.82
CA PRO A 643 11.97 14.97 -13.98
C PRO A 643 12.76 13.67 -13.86
N CYS A 644 12.87 12.89 -14.93
CA CYS A 644 13.70 11.71 -14.93
C CYS A 644 14.35 11.48 -16.30
N SER A 645 15.53 10.86 -16.29
CA SER A 645 16.28 10.50 -17.48
C SER A 645 16.72 9.05 -17.46
N PHE A 646 16.69 8.39 -18.60
CA PHE A 646 17.20 7.03 -18.79
C PHE A 646 17.71 6.84 -20.22
N SER A 647 18.70 5.98 -20.41
CA SER A 647 19.17 5.58 -21.74
C SER A 647 18.38 4.39 -22.25
N THR A 648 18.11 4.39 -23.55
CA THR A 648 17.57 3.25 -24.30
C THR A 648 18.44 2.98 -25.52
N GLN A 649 18.50 1.72 -25.95
CA GLN A 649 19.29 1.29 -27.10
C GLN A 649 18.37 0.72 -28.17
N THR A 650 18.56 1.15 -29.41
CA THR A 650 17.88 0.57 -30.58
C THR A 650 18.89 -0.18 -31.43
N MET A 651 18.65 -1.48 -31.61
CA MET A 651 19.46 -2.36 -32.46
C MET A 651 18.68 -2.69 -33.73
N ASN A 652 19.25 -2.42 -34.89
CA ASN A 652 18.68 -2.87 -36.15
C ASN A 652 19.14 -4.30 -36.42
N ARG A 653 18.30 -5.29 -36.11
CA ARG A 653 18.65 -6.71 -36.30
C ARG A 653 18.70 -7.11 -37.78
N ASP A 654 18.10 -6.32 -38.67
CA ASP A 654 18.12 -6.55 -40.11
C ASP A 654 19.42 -6.02 -40.76
N ASN A 655 20.22 -5.23 -40.04
CA ASN A 655 21.52 -4.75 -40.49
C ASN A 655 22.58 -4.86 -39.36
N PRO A 656 23.25 -6.02 -39.24
CA PRO A 656 24.23 -6.30 -38.18
C PRO A 656 25.45 -5.37 -38.17
N ASP A 657 25.75 -4.73 -39.30
CA ASP A 657 26.87 -3.80 -39.45
C ASP A 657 26.52 -2.38 -38.99
N GLN A 658 25.26 -2.11 -38.65
CA GLN A 658 24.82 -0.81 -38.15
C GLN A 658 25.13 -0.66 -36.66
N GLU A 659 25.82 0.42 -36.29
CA GLU A 659 26.11 0.72 -34.89
C GLU A 659 24.84 0.82 -34.04
N ILE A 660 24.93 0.29 -32.81
CA ILE A 660 23.87 0.36 -31.81
C ILE A 660 23.64 1.84 -31.47
N GLN A 661 22.44 2.34 -31.74
CA GLN A 661 22.09 3.72 -31.41
C GLN A 661 21.64 3.79 -29.95
N GLU A 662 22.43 4.44 -29.11
CA GLU A 662 22.02 4.85 -27.76
C GLU A 662 21.26 6.18 -27.82
N ARG A 663 20.10 6.25 -27.16
CA ARG A 663 19.30 7.48 -27.02
C ARG A 663 19.00 7.71 -25.55
N THR A 664 19.30 8.90 -25.05
CA THR A 664 18.88 9.32 -23.71
C THR A 664 17.51 9.97 -23.76
N ILE A 665 16.51 9.35 -23.14
CA ILE A 665 15.19 9.92 -22.93
C ILE A 665 15.26 10.84 -21.71
N ARG A 666 14.84 12.10 -21.85
CA ARG A 666 14.73 13.05 -20.73
C ARG A 666 13.34 13.64 -20.68
N VAL A 667 12.59 13.37 -19.61
CA VAL A 667 11.23 13.89 -19.42
C VAL A 667 11.17 14.82 -18.23
N GLY A 668 10.50 15.97 -18.38
CA GLY A 668 10.39 17.02 -17.36
C GLY A 668 11.48 18.11 -17.48
N THR A 669 11.24 19.25 -16.82
CA THR A 669 12.22 20.35 -16.71
C THR A 669 12.94 20.28 -15.37
N PRO A 670 14.28 20.26 -15.32
CA PRO A 670 15.05 20.24 -14.07
C PRO A 670 14.68 21.42 -13.17
N ARG A 671 14.56 21.17 -11.85
CA ARG A 671 14.31 22.21 -10.83
C ARG A 671 15.60 22.49 -10.06
N GLN A 672 15.69 23.64 -9.38
CA GLN A 672 16.91 23.99 -8.61
C GLN A 672 17.20 23.04 -7.43
N ASP A 673 16.22 22.23 -7.02
CA ASP A 673 16.26 21.22 -5.97
C ASP A 673 16.39 19.77 -6.47
N GLU A 674 16.42 19.55 -7.79
CA GLU A 674 16.48 18.25 -8.47
C GLU A 674 17.50 18.32 -9.62
N ALA A 675 18.69 17.73 -9.44
CA ALA A 675 19.72 17.68 -10.48
C ALA A 675 19.55 16.42 -11.36
N ASP A 676 19.87 16.54 -12.65
CA ASP A 676 19.93 15.41 -13.58
C ASP A 676 20.99 14.41 -13.08
N GLY A 677 20.55 13.31 -12.46
CA GLY A 677 21.39 12.30 -11.81
C GLY A 677 22.17 11.41 -12.77
N VAL A 678 23.00 12.01 -13.64
CA VAL A 678 23.70 11.31 -14.73
C VAL A 678 25.01 10.62 -14.28
N GLU A 679 25.49 10.83 -13.04
CA GLU A 679 26.81 10.31 -12.59
C GLU A 679 26.80 9.69 -11.18
N GLY A 680 25.79 8.89 -10.83
CA GLY A 680 25.79 8.13 -9.56
C GLY A 680 25.49 8.95 -8.28
N GLU A 681 25.17 10.24 -8.41
CA GLU A 681 24.66 11.09 -7.33
C GLU A 681 23.14 10.92 -7.16
N SER A 682 22.60 11.13 -5.95
CA SER A 682 21.15 11.13 -5.72
C SER A 682 20.48 12.28 -6.48
N ALA A 683 19.58 11.96 -7.41
CA ALA A 683 18.79 12.97 -8.14
C ALA A 683 17.93 13.84 -7.20
N THR A 684 17.45 13.25 -6.08
CA THR A 684 16.70 13.93 -5.02
C THR A 684 17.67 14.39 -3.92
N GLN A 685 17.87 15.70 -3.77
CA GLN A 685 18.80 16.28 -2.80
C GLN A 685 18.11 16.72 -1.47
N ARG A 686 16.78 16.72 -1.41
CA ARG A 686 15.96 17.03 -0.21
C ARG A 686 14.67 16.20 -0.22
N THR A 687 14.16 15.83 0.95
CA THR A 687 12.87 15.12 1.04
C THR A 687 11.74 15.99 0.48
N ASN A 688 11.06 15.50 -0.55
CA ASN A 688 9.96 16.19 -1.22
C ASN A 688 8.64 15.43 -0.98
N VAL A 689 7.53 16.17 -0.89
CA VAL A 689 6.19 15.57 -0.73
C VAL A 689 5.36 15.84 -1.96
N TYR A 690 4.93 14.77 -2.62
CA TYR A 690 4.04 14.82 -3.78
C TYR A 690 2.64 14.45 -3.35
N ALA A 691 1.73 15.43 -3.33
CA ALA A 691 0.33 15.23 -3.01
C ALA A 691 -0.48 15.00 -4.29
N ILE A 692 -0.91 13.75 -4.51
CA ILE A 692 -1.76 13.32 -5.62
C ILE A 692 -3.21 13.21 -5.11
N THR A 693 -4.14 13.92 -5.74
CA THR A 693 -5.57 13.82 -5.39
C THR A 693 -6.33 13.04 -6.46
N VAL A 694 -6.99 11.96 -6.04
CA VAL A 694 -7.85 11.10 -6.88
C VAL A 694 -9.22 11.02 -6.20
N GLY A 695 -10.26 11.60 -6.83
CA GLY A 695 -11.58 11.71 -6.21
C GLY A 695 -11.54 12.52 -4.90
N THR A 696 -12.07 11.96 -3.81
CA THR A 696 -12.00 12.56 -2.46
C THR A 696 -10.87 12.03 -1.60
N LYS A 697 -9.90 11.32 -2.19
CA LYS A 697 -8.74 10.79 -1.47
C LYS A 697 -7.46 11.49 -1.90
N ARG A 698 -6.58 11.76 -0.93
CA ARG A 698 -5.27 12.39 -1.15
C ARG A 698 -4.13 11.42 -0.81
N TYR A 699 -3.35 11.01 -1.80
CA TYR A 699 -2.12 10.25 -1.61
C TYR A 699 -0.94 11.21 -1.48
N ARG A 700 -0.19 11.14 -0.39
CA ARG A 700 1.05 11.92 -0.20
C ARG A 700 2.25 10.99 -0.23
N LEU A 701 3.07 11.12 -1.25
CA LEU A 701 4.31 10.36 -1.41
C LEU A 701 5.48 11.18 -0.88
N PHE A 702 6.15 10.69 0.14
CA PHE A 702 7.35 11.32 0.70
C PHE A 702 8.55 10.70 0.01
N ASP A 703 9.08 11.40 -0.99
CA ASP A 703 10.30 11.01 -1.69
C ASP A 703 11.50 11.43 -0.86
N THR A 704 12.29 10.46 -0.41
CA THR A 704 13.49 10.72 0.38
C THR A 704 14.72 10.65 -0.53
N PRO A 705 15.78 11.42 -0.24
CA PRO A 705 17.08 11.20 -0.87
C PRO A 705 17.48 9.72 -0.79
N GLY A 706 18.21 9.23 -1.81
CA GLY A 706 18.74 7.87 -1.76
C GLY A 706 19.66 7.71 -0.56
N ILE A 707 19.38 6.70 0.27
CA ILE A 707 20.24 6.40 1.40
C ILE A 707 21.50 5.75 0.82
N GLY A 708 22.69 6.24 1.22
CA GLY A 708 23.98 5.78 0.69
C GLY A 708 24.56 6.60 -0.45
N ASP A 709 24.34 7.91 -0.42
CA ASP A 709 25.02 8.82 -1.33
C ASP A 709 26.55 8.78 -1.09
N THR A 710 27.32 8.96 -2.15
CA THR A 710 28.79 8.86 -2.20
C THR A 710 29.54 9.92 -1.35
N ARG A 711 28.80 10.69 -0.54
CA ARG A 711 29.26 11.86 0.23
C ARG A 711 29.40 11.59 1.74
N GLY A 712 29.09 10.38 2.21
CA GLY A 712 29.40 9.87 3.57
C GLY A 712 28.28 9.95 4.62
N SER A 713 28.55 9.38 5.80
CA SER A 713 27.59 9.15 6.91
C SER A 713 26.95 10.42 7.51
N ASN A 714 27.67 11.54 7.55
CA ASN A 714 27.13 12.81 8.03
C ASN A 714 25.96 13.30 7.15
N HIS A 715 26.00 13.01 5.84
CA HIS A 715 24.94 13.40 4.92
C HIS A 715 23.70 12.50 5.05
N ASP A 716 23.88 11.21 5.37
CA ASP A 716 22.77 10.30 5.65
C ASP A 716 22.04 10.69 6.95
N ASN A 717 22.77 11.09 8.00
CA ASN A 717 22.18 11.66 9.21
C ASN A 717 21.39 12.95 8.93
N GLU A 718 21.92 13.83 8.08
CA GLU A 718 21.20 15.03 7.62
C GLU A 718 19.96 14.67 6.80
N ASN A 719 20.03 13.63 5.96
CA ASN A 719 18.90 13.15 5.14
C ASN A 719 17.78 12.57 6.02
N ILE A 720 18.13 11.76 7.02
CA ILE A 720 17.18 11.24 8.02
C ILE A 720 16.60 12.40 8.84
N ALA A 721 17.41 13.34 9.30
CA ALA A 721 16.92 14.51 10.04
C ALA A 721 15.98 15.39 9.20
N ASN A 722 16.28 15.58 7.91
CA ASN A 722 15.44 16.30 6.96
C ASN A 722 14.13 15.56 6.70
N MET A 723 14.18 14.23 6.54
CA MET A 723 13.00 13.37 6.39
C MET A 723 12.10 13.49 7.62
N MET A 724 12.65 13.35 8.82
CA MET A 724 11.89 13.44 10.08
C MET A 724 11.33 14.84 10.32
N LYS A 725 12.07 15.89 9.96
CA LYS A 725 11.57 17.27 9.97
C LYS A 725 10.36 17.42 9.03
N MET A 726 10.41 16.80 7.85
CA MET A 726 9.29 16.81 6.91
C MET A 726 8.08 16.05 7.45
N LEU A 727 8.29 14.84 7.97
CA LEU A 727 7.26 14.01 8.58
C LEU A 727 6.57 14.72 9.76
N SER A 728 7.30 15.55 10.52
CA SER A 728 6.74 16.29 11.67
C SER A 728 5.66 17.32 11.35
N ASN A 729 5.39 17.58 10.07
CA ASN A 729 4.27 18.39 9.63
C ASN A 729 2.98 17.58 9.43
N TYR A 730 3.01 16.26 9.61
CA TYR A 730 1.90 15.34 9.35
C TYR A 730 1.55 14.54 10.61
N GLN A 731 0.27 14.15 10.74
CA GLN A 731 -0.23 13.42 11.91
C GLN A 731 -0.02 11.90 11.81
N ASP A 732 -0.23 11.33 10.62
CA ASP A 732 -0.27 9.87 10.44
C ASP A 732 0.62 9.41 9.28
N ILE A 733 1.25 8.24 9.37
CA ILE A 733 1.91 7.52 8.26
C ILE A 733 1.15 6.22 8.03
N HIS A 734 0.69 6.00 6.80
CA HIS A 734 -0.11 4.83 6.45
C HIS A 734 0.77 3.67 5.96
N GLY A 735 1.88 3.99 5.30
CA GLY A 735 2.84 3.00 4.80
C GLY A 735 4.27 3.50 4.73
N ILE A 736 5.22 2.58 4.94
CA ILE A 736 6.65 2.79 4.74
C ILE A 736 7.09 1.79 3.66
N LEU A 737 7.26 2.27 2.43
CA LEU A 737 7.64 1.49 1.27
C LEU A 737 9.16 1.49 1.08
N ILE A 738 9.78 0.32 1.24
CA ILE A 738 11.21 0.11 1.04
C ILE A 738 11.41 -0.47 -0.36
N LEU A 739 11.98 0.32 -1.27
CA LEU A 739 12.28 -0.08 -2.65
C LEU A 739 13.64 -0.79 -2.77
N LEU A 740 13.65 -1.88 -3.54
CA LEU A 740 14.76 -2.78 -3.80
C LEU A 740 14.86 -3.12 -5.28
N LYS A 741 16.04 -3.40 -5.83
CA LYS A 741 16.19 -3.93 -7.20
C LYS A 741 16.14 -5.46 -7.14
N SER A 742 15.32 -6.14 -7.96
CA SER A 742 15.20 -7.60 -7.89
C SER A 742 16.46 -8.36 -8.32
N ASN A 743 17.37 -7.74 -9.08
CA ASN A 743 18.57 -8.36 -9.66
C ASN A 743 19.83 -8.26 -8.78
N SER A 744 19.73 -7.74 -7.55
CA SER A 744 20.88 -7.63 -6.65
C SER A 744 21.09 -8.93 -5.85
N SER A 745 22.03 -9.78 -6.26
CA SER A 745 22.28 -11.08 -5.58
C SER A 745 22.91 -10.98 -4.18
N ARG A 746 23.26 -9.78 -3.71
CA ARG A 746 23.80 -9.51 -2.37
C ARG A 746 23.20 -8.22 -1.81
N LEU A 747 22.84 -8.24 -0.52
CA LEU A 747 22.56 -6.99 0.21
C LEU A 747 23.89 -6.29 0.46
N ASN A 748 24.06 -5.09 -0.10
CA ASN A 748 25.23 -4.25 0.14
C ASN A 748 25.36 -3.93 1.66
N VAL A 749 26.58 -3.77 2.17
CA VAL A 749 26.87 -3.28 3.55
C VAL A 749 26.09 -2.00 3.83
N MET A 750 26.01 -1.14 2.81
CA MET A 750 25.20 0.07 2.76
C MET A 750 23.71 -0.20 3.03
N PHE A 751 23.12 -1.24 2.43
CA PHE A 751 21.71 -1.60 2.63
C PHE A 751 21.44 -2.21 4.01
N ARG A 752 22.34 -3.06 4.53
CA ARG A 752 22.23 -3.58 5.90
C ARG A 752 22.28 -2.43 6.91
N PHE A 753 23.17 -1.47 6.70
CA PHE A 753 23.21 -0.21 7.45
C PHE A 753 21.87 0.55 7.34
N CYS A 754 21.33 0.74 6.13
CA CYS A 754 20.04 1.44 5.92
C CYS A 754 18.88 0.83 6.70
N ILE A 755 18.69 -0.49 6.60
CA ILE A 755 17.56 -1.17 7.25
C ILE A 755 17.74 -1.10 8.77
N LYS A 756 18.94 -1.36 9.28
CA LYS A 756 19.23 -1.27 10.72
C LYS A 756 19.04 0.17 11.25
N GLU A 757 19.53 1.16 10.53
CA GLU A 757 19.40 2.57 10.90
C GLU A 757 17.93 3.02 10.84
N LEU A 758 17.18 2.63 9.80
CA LEU A 758 15.76 2.91 9.69
C LEU A 758 14.96 2.30 10.84
N LEU A 759 15.21 1.02 11.17
CA LEU A 759 14.60 0.32 12.28
C LEU A 759 14.99 0.95 13.63
N ALA A 760 16.17 1.57 13.74
CA ALA A 760 16.58 2.30 14.94
C ALA A 760 15.84 3.64 15.14
N HIS A 761 15.28 4.24 14.07
CA HIS A 761 14.59 5.53 14.12
C HIS A 761 13.05 5.45 14.06
N LEU A 762 12.48 4.28 13.79
CA LEU A 762 11.03 4.07 13.73
C LEU A 762 10.47 3.48 15.03
N HIS A 763 9.30 3.95 15.47
CA HIS A 763 8.60 3.38 16.62
C HIS A 763 8.08 1.96 16.29
N LEU A 764 7.99 1.07 17.29
CA LEU A 764 7.49 -0.31 17.13
C LEU A 764 6.12 -0.40 16.44
N SER A 765 5.23 0.57 16.68
CA SER A 765 3.92 0.59 16.00
C SER A 765 4.01 0.86 14.49
N ALA A 766 5.09 1.50 14.01
CA ALA A 766 5.30 1.78 12.59
C ALA A 766 5.74 0.53 11.81
N VAL A 767 6.28 -0.49 12.50
CA VAL A 767 6.73 -1.76 11.90
C VAL A 767 5.58 -2.44 11.16
N SER A 768 4.37 -2.36 11.71
CA SER A 768 3.15 -2.95 11.13
C SER A 768 2.68 -2.28 9.83
N ASN A 769 3.32 -1.17 9.44
CA ASN A 769 3.06 -0.38 8.23
C ASN A 769 4.23 -0.46 7.23
N VAL A 770 5.27 -1.25 7.50
CA VAL A 770 6.41 -1.45 6.59
C VAL A 770 6.05 -2.45 5.51
N VAL A 771 6.36 -2.10 4.25
CA VAL A 771 6.16 -2.93 3.06
C VAL A 771 7.38 -2.84 2.14
N PHE A 772 7.63 -3.89 1.37
CA PHE A 772 8.79 -4.01 0.48
C PHE A 772 8.34 -3.98 -0.98
N GLY A 773 8.91 -3.08 -1.77
CA GLY A 773 8.68 -2.98 -3.20
C GLY A 773 9.92 -3.35 -3.99
N PHE A 774 9.79 -4.27 -4.92
CA PHE A 774 10.86 -4.70 -5.81
C PHE A 774 10.71 -4.01 -7.16
N THR A 775 11.80 -3.51 -7.71
CA THR A 775 11.91 -2.81 -8.99
C THR A 775 12.75 -3.64 -9.96
N ASN A 776 12.65 -3.35 -11.25
CA ASN A 776 13.33 -4.11 -12.32
C ASN A 776 12.93 -5.60 -12.36
N THR A 777 11.69 -5.89 -11.96
CA THR A 777 11.21 -7.26 -11.73
C THR A 777 10.97 -8.06 -13.01
N ARG A 778 11.01 -7.44 -14.20
CA ARG A 778 10.84 -8.15 -15.47
C ARG A 778 11.90 -9.23 -15.71
N VAL A 779 13.13 -9.02 -15.23
CA VAL A 779 14.23 -10.01 -15.34
C VAL A 779 13.98 -11.22 -14.43
N SER A 780 13.16 -11.05 -13.39
CA SER A 780 12.76 -12.07 -12.44
C SER A 780 11.29 -12.49 -12.62
N GLU A 781 10.74 -12.33 -13.83
CA GLU A 781 9.35 -12.69 -14.18
C GLU A 781 8.32 -12.10 -13.20
N TYR A 782 8.52 -10.84 -12.84
CA TYR A 782 7.70 -10.08 -11.90
C TYR A 782 7.75 -10.57 -10.43
N THR A 783 8.80 -11.30 -10.05
CA THR A 783 9.06 -11.71 -8.65
C THR A 783 10.18 -10.90 -8.00
N ALA A 784 10.39 -11.07 -6.68
CA ALA A 784 11.43 -10.40 -5.90
C ALA A 784 12.87 -10.77 -6.31
N GLY A 785 13.06 -11.85 -7.09
CA GLY A 785 14.35 -12.27 -7.63
C GLY A 785 15.40 -12.62 -6.56
N ASP A 786 16.67 -12.39 -6.88
CA ASP A 786 17.82 -12.83 -6.09
C ASP A 786 17.97 -12.11 -4.74
N VAL A 787 17.34 -10.93 -4.56
CA VAL A 787 17.36 -10.19 -3.28
C VAL A 787 16.56 -10.88 -2.18
N PHE A 788 15.58 -11.73 -2.54
CA PHE A 788 14.63 -12.28 -1.58
C PHE A 788 15.30 -13.08 -0.45
N GLY A 789 16.23 -13.98 -0.80
CA GLY A 789 16.94 -14.82 0.17
C GLY A 789 17.79 -14.01 1.17
N PRO A 790 18.68 -13.13 0.70
CA PRO A 790 19.44 -12.22 1.54
C PRO A 790 18.56 -11.32 2.44
N LEU A 791 17.45 -10.78 1.94
CA LEU A 791 16.51 -9.97 2.72
C LEU A 791 15.81 -10.79 3.80
N LYS A 792 15.34 -11.99 3.46
CA LYS A 792 14.72 -12.91 4.42
C LYS A 792 15.68 -13.25 5.57
N LYS A 793 16.97 -13.44 5.26
CA LYS A 793 18.00 -13.69 6.27
C LYS A 793 18.22 -12.48 7.18
N LEU A 794 18.30 -11.26 6.63
CA LEU A 794 18.46 -10.03 7.41
C LEU A 794 17.25 -9.78 8.33
N LEU A 795 16.03 -10.03 7.86
CA LEU A 795 14.83 -9.87 8.68
C LEU A 795 14.72 -10.94 9.77
N GLY A 796 15.21 -12.16 9.51
CA GLY A 796 15.30 -13.22 10.52
C GLY A 796 16.28 -12.93 11.66
N GLU A 797 17.29 -12.08 11.43
CA GLU A 797 18.17 -11.56 12.51
C GLU A 797 17.39 -10.66 13.50
N HIS A 798 16.17 -10.25 13.15
CA HIS A 798 15.29 -9.38 13.92
C HIS A 798 13.86 -9.96 14.07
N ASP A 799 13.74 -11.27 14.27
CA ASP A 799 12.46 -12.01 14.37
C ASP A 799 11.44 -11.42 15.37
N TYR A 800 11.91 -10.73 16.41
CA TYR A 800 11.07 -10.05 17.41
C TYR A 800 10.20 -8.92 16.82
N LEU A 801 10.47 -8.48 15.59
CA LEU A 801 9.72 -7.44 14.88
C LEU A 801 8.56 -7.98 14.04
N HIS A 802 8.48 -9.30 13.83
CA HIS A 802 7.47 -9.94 12.99
C HIS A 802 7.40 -9.36 11.55
N LEU A 803 8.51 -8.86 11.02
CA LEU A 803 8.64 -8.37 9.64
C LEU A 803 8.75 -9.54 8.66
N ASN A 804 7.61 -10.13 8.33
CA ASN A 804 7.55 -11.27 7.42
C ASN A 804 7.43 -10.82 5.95
N LEU A 805 8.25 -11.38 5.07
CA LEU A 805 8.07 -11.28 3.62
C LEU A 805 6.94 -12.24 3.21
N THR A 806 5.75 -11.68 3.05
CA THR A 806 4.55 -12.39 2.58
C THR A 806 4.01 -11.70 1.33
N THR A 807 3.05 -12.33 0.66
CA THR A 807 2.32 -11.70 -0.44
C THR A 807 1.75 -10.35 -0.01
N SER A 808 1.19 -10.21 1.20
CA SER A 808 0.60 -8.95 1.68
C SER A 808 1.59 -7.79 1.92
N THR A 809 2.87 -8.10 2.11
CA THR A 809 3.91 -7.11 2.46
C THR A 809 4.95 -6.93 1.35
N THR A 810 4.86 -7.70 0.27
CA THR A 810 5.82 -7.72 -0.84
C THR A 810 5.12 -7.34 -2.15
N TYR A 811 5.66 -6.36 -2.86
CA TYR A 811 5.10 -5.81 -4.09
C TYR A 811 6.14 -5.75 -5.20
N CYS A 812 5.76 -6.03 -6.44
CA CYS A 812 6.69 -6.10 -7.56
C CYS A 812 6.32 -5.10 -8.66
N PHE A 813 7.10 -4.03 -8.80
CA PHE A 813 6.86 -2.97 -9.76
C PHE A 813 7.82 -3.07 -10.95
N ASP A 814 7.27 -3.15 -12.15
CA ASP A 814 8.03 -2.93 -13.37
C ASP A 814 7.88 -1.48 -13.83
N SER A 815 9.01 -0.86 -14.16
CA SER A 815 9.09 0.55 -14.58
C SER A 815 9.22 0.72 -16.09
N GLU A 816 9.38 -0.39 -16.84
CA GLU A 816 9.58 -0.37 -18.29
C GLU A 816 8.35 0.16 -19.05
N SER A 817 7.13 -0.15 -18.61
CA SER A 817 5.90 0.37 -19.24
C SER A 817 5.78 1.90 -19.14
N PHE A 818 6.18 2.50 -18.01
CA PHE A 818 6.30 3.95 -17.89
C PHE A 818 7.44 4.51 -18.74
N ARG A 819 8.61 3.84 -18.81
CA ARG A 819 9.72 4.25 -19.68
C ARG A 819 9.31 4.24 -21.16
N TYR A 820 8.54 3.23 -21.57
CA TYR A 820 7.94 3.15 -22.90
C TYR A 820 7.00 4.32 -23.16
N LEU A 821 6.09 4.62 -22.23
CA LEU A 821 5.17 5.76 -22.36
C LEU A 821 5.94 7.10 -22.46
N ALA A 822 7.01 7.25 -21.68
CA ALA A 822 7.90 8.41 -21.73
C ALA A 822 8.61 8.53 -23.08
N ALA A 823 9.15 7.44 -23.63
CA ALA A 823 9.76 7.42 -24.96
C ALA A 823 8.74 7.71 -26.07
N TYR A 824 7.55 7.12 -25.99
CA TYR A 824 6.45 7.34 -26.94
C TYR A 824 6.03 8.81 -26.99
N SER A 825 5.97 9.49 -25.83
CA SER A 825 5.65 10.92 -25.75
C SER A 825 6.66 11.84 -26.46
N GLN A 826 7.87 11.33 -26.75
CA GLN A 826 8.92 12.02 -27.50
C GLN A 826 9.03 11.54 -28.96
N GLY A 827 8.06 10.74 -29.43
CA GLY A 827 8.05 10.18 -30.78
C GLY A 827 9.03 9.01 -30.99
N ILE A 828 9.55 8.41 -29.91
CA ILE A 828 10.45 7.25 -29.98
C ILE A 828 9.63 5.99 -29.73
N THR A 829 9.56 5.13 -30.74
CA THR A 829 8.85 3.84 -30.64
C THR A 829 9.85 2.75 -30.27
N LEU A 830 9.65 2.10 -29.13
CA LEU A 830 10.46 0.97 -28.67
C LEU A 830 9.82 -0.36 -29.13
N PRO A 831 10.63 -1.42 -29.37
CA PRO A 831 10.10 -2.73 -29.72
C PRO A 831 9.32 -3.37 -28.55
N ASN A 832 8.47 -4.35 -28.87
CA ASN A 832 7.72 -5.15 -27.89
C ASN A 832 6.66 -4.36 -27.08
N GLU A 833 5.75 -3.69 -27.78
CA GLU A 833 4.62 -2.95 -27.18
C GLU A 833 3.69 -3.86 -26.36
N GLU A 834 3.44 -5.09 -26.81
CA GLU A 834 2.57 -6.05 -26.10
C GLU A 834 3.12 -6.39 -24.70
N GLY A 835 4.43 -6.64 -24.58
CA GLY A 835 5.05 -6.82 -23.27
C GLY A 835 5.02 -5.56 -22.39
N MET A 836 4.93 -4.35 -22.98
CA MET A 836 4.74 -3.11 -22.21
C MET A 836 3.30 -2.97 -21.70
N ARG A 837 2.31 -3.49 -22.41
CA ARG A 837 0.91 -3.57 -21.93
C ARG A 837 0.80 -4.51 -20.74
N ASN A 838 1.40 -5.69 -20.83
CA ASN A 838 1.41 -6.65 -19.73
C ASN A 838 2.15 -6.09 -18.50
N SER A 839 3.28 -5.42 -18.72
CA SER A 839 4.03 -4.70 -17.67
C SER A 839 3.20 -3.57 -17.03
N TRP A 840 2.43 -2.82 -17.83
CA TRP A 840 1.52 -1.79 -17.33
C TRP A 840 0.42 -2.39 -16.45
N GLU A 841 -0.25 -3.42 -16.93
CA GLU A 841 -1.34 -4.09 -16.20
C GLU A 841 -0.85 -4.69 -14.88
N HIS A 842 0.30 -5.38 -14.90
CA HIS A 842 0.92 -5.91 -13.69
C HIS A 842 1.23 -4.80 -12.67
N SER A 843 1.99 -3.77 -13.07
CA SER A 843 2.37 -2.67 -12.18
C SER A 843 1.16 -1.85 -11.68
N LYS A 844 0.10 -1.74 -12.49
CA LYS A 844 -1.18 -1.12 -12.08
C LYS A 844 -1.87 -1.96 -11.01
N ASN A 845 -2.01 -3.27 -11.22
CA ASN A 845 -2.64 -4.18 -10.27
C ASN A 845 -1.88 -4.20 -8.95
N GLU A 846 -0.54 -4.24 -8.99
CA GLU A 846 0.32 -4.13 -7.80
C GLU A 846 0.19 -2.78 -7.09
N THR A 847 0.05 -1.69 -7.84
CA THR A 847 -0.20 -0.35 -7.29
C THR A 847 -1.55 -0.28 -6.58
N GLN A 848 -2.60 -0.85 -7.17
CA GLN A 848 -3.93 -0.92 -6.57
C GLN A 848 -3.91 -1.80 -5.31
N ARG A 849 -3.22 -2.95 -5.36
CA ARG A 849 -3.05 -3.85 -4.22
C ARG A 849 -2.31 -3.17 -3.07
N LEU A 850 -1.23 -2.44 -3.36
CA LEU A 850 -0.48 -1.66 -2.37
C LEU A 850 -1.37 -0.61 -1.72
N VAL A 851 -2.11 0.17 -2.52
CA VAL A 851 -2.99 1.23 -2.00
C VAL A 851 -4.10 0.65 -1.13
N GLN A 852 -4.78 -0.41 -1.57
CA GLN A 852 -5.83 -1.07 -0.79
C GLN A 852 -5.29 -1.64 0.53
N TYR A 853 -4.11 -2.25 0.50
CA TYR A 853 -3.46 -2.76 1.70
C TYR A 853 -3.18 -1.62 2.68
N LEU A 854 -2.50 -0.56 2.25
CA LEU A 854 -2.14 0.57 3.11
C LEU A 854 -3.36 1.32 3.68
N GLU A 855 -4.46 1.38 2.93
CA GLU A 855 -5.73 1.97 3.39
C GLU A 855 -6.43 1.13 4.47
N SER A 856 -6.24 -0.19 4.47
CA SER A 856 -6.81 -1.10 5.48
C SER A 856 -6.08 -1.09 6.81
N ARG A 857 -4.84 -0.56 6.85
CA ARG A 857 -3.99 -0.57 8.05
C ARG A 857 -4.38 0.56 9.01
N THR A 858 -4.20 0.31 10.30
CA THR A 858 -4.16 1.38 11.29
C THR A 858 -2.98 2.31 10.98
N PRO A 859 -3.22 3.60 10.70
CA PRO A 859 -2.14 4.54 10.45
C PRO A 859 -1.27 4.67 11.69
N HIS A 860 0.03 4.76 11.46
CA HIS A 860 0.99 5.00 12.52
C HIS A 860 0.98 6.49 12.88
N ASP A 861 0.67 6.80 14.15
CA ASP A 861 0.72 8.17 14.66
C ASP A 861 2.17 8.68 14.62
N VAL A 862 2.40 9.68 13.78
CA VAL A 862 3.70 10.32 13.63
C VAL A 862 4.13 10.93 14.95
N ASN A 863 3.21 11.41 15.80
CA ASN A 863 3.57 11.90 17.12
C ASN A 863 4.11 10.80 18.03
N SER A 864 3.81 9.53 17.80
CA SER A 864 4.38 8.41 18.56
C SER A 864 5.83 8.13 18.12
N THR A 865 6.12 8.15 16.81
CA THR A 865 7.52 8.14 16.31
C THR A 865 8.27 9.41 16.69
N LEU A 866 7.59 10.56 16.72
CA LEU A 866 8.09 11.83 17.24
C LEU A 866 7.91 11.95 18.75
N SER A 867 7.48 10.95 19.52
CA SER A 867 7.47 11.03 20.99
C SER A 867 8.77 10.42 21.49
N MET A 868 9.21 9.33 20.86
CA MET A 868 10.58 8.82 21.02
C MET A 868 11.61 9.72 20.33
N ASN A 869 11.37 10.11 19.06
CA ASN A 869 12.24 11.09 18.41
C ASN A 869 11.96 12.54 18.80
N GLY A 870 10.84 12.86 19.46
CA GLY A 870 10.60 14.19 20.03
C GLY A 870 11.13 14.31 21.44
N ALA A 871 11.21 13.22 22.20
CA ALA A 871 12.13 13.13 23.32
C ALA A 871 13.57 13.27 22.80
N ARG A 872 13.98 12.58 21.72
CA ARG A 872 15.29 12.74 21.06
C ARG A 872 15.55 14.15 20.53
N ARG A 873 14.55 14.78 19.92
CA ARG A 873 14.62 16.14 19.35
C ARG A 873 14.51 17.20 20.42
N GLN A 874 13.71 17.01 21.48
CA GLN A 874 13.74 17.85 22.68
C GLN A 874 15.11 17.74 23.31
N VAL A 875 15.67 16.53 23.45
CA VAL A 875 17.04 16.33 23.91
C VAL A 875 18.04 17.05 23.00
N GLU A 876 18.07 16.81 21.69
CA GLU A 876 18.98 17.50 20.75
C GLU A 876 18.79 19.03 20.71
N GLN A 877 17.55 19.51 20.74
CA GLN A 877 17.20 20.95 20.78
C GLN A 877 17.51 21.58 22.13
N LEU A 878 17.49 20.83 23.23
CA LEU A 878 17.89 21.27 24.56
C LEU A 878 19.41 21.16 24.74
N MET A 879 20.11 20.25 24.05
CA MET A 879 21.55 20.02 24.21
C MET A 879 22.41 21.23 23.84
N LYS A 880 22.06 21.96 22.77
CA LYS A 880 22.77 23.19 22.37
C LYS A 880 22.53 24.33 23.37
N PRO A 881 21.29 24.70 23.73
CA PRO A 881 20.99 25.63 24.81
C PRO A 881 21.56 25.25 26.16
N MET A 882 21.49 23.98 26.55
CA MET A 882 22.04 23.48 27.82
C MET A 882 23.56 23.62 27.84
N SER A 883 24.24 23.41 26.71
CA SER A 883 25.69 23.63 26.60
C SER A 883 26.06 25.12 26.67
N GLU A 884 25.28 25.99 26.03
CA GLU A 884 25.48 27.45 26.08
C GLU A 884 25.20 28.02 27.48
N ILE A 885 24.13 27.56 28.14
CA ILE A 885 23.78 27.93 29.52
C ILE A 885 24.79 27.34 30.50
N SER A 886 25.25 26.10 30.32
CA SER A 886 26.29 25.49 31.18
C SER A 886 27.60 26.27 31.08
N ARG A 887 27.98 26.74 29.89
CA ARG A 887 29.13 27.64 29.70
C ARG A 887 28.91 28.97 30.42
N CYS A 888 27.72 29.55 30.33
CA CYS A 888 27.37 30.79 31.03
C CYS A 888 27.42 30.62 32.56
N ILE A 889 26.90 29.52 33.10
CA ILE A 889 26.97 29.18 34.53
C ILE A 889 28.44 29.03 34.97
N ALA A 890 29.27 28.31 34.20
CA ALA A 890 30.69 28.13 34.49
C ALA A 890 31.45 29.47 34.52
N GLN A 891 31.17 30.36 33.56
CA GLN A 891 31.72 31.72 33.54
C GLN A 891 31.23 32.54 34.75
N GLY A 892 29.95 32.42 35.10
CA GLY A 892 29.38 33.07 36.29
C GLY A 892 30.02 32.60 37.60
N ILE A 893 30.29 31.30 37.74
CA ILE A 893 31.01 30.74 38.89
C ILE A 893 32.42 31.35 38.98
N ALA A 894 33.14 31.46 37.87
CA ALA A 894 34.47 32.08 37.84
C ALA A 894 34.43 33.55 38.28
N VAL A 895 33.46 34.33 37.80
CA VAL A 895 33.28 35.74 38.18
C VAL A 895 32.90 35.91 39.65
N LEU A 896 31.98 35.07 40.16
CA LEU A 896 31.57 35.10 41.57
C LEU A 896 32.70 34.68 42.50
N THR A 897 33.50 33.67 42.12
CA THR A 897 34.67 33.22 42.89
C THR A 897 35.71 34.32 42.99
N LYS A 898 36.04 34.97 41.86
CA LYS A 898 36.94 36.12 41.82
C LYS A 898 36.41 37.31 42.62
N SER A 899 35.11 37.59 42.56
CA SER A 899 34.49 38.68 43.33
C SER A 899 34.53 38.41 44.83
N LYS A 900 34.38 37.14 45.24
CA LYS A 900 34.55 36.72 46.63
C LYS A 900 36.00 36.90 47.10
N GLU A 901 36.97 36.51 46.27
CA GLU A 901 38.40 36.75 46.52
C GLU A 901 38.70 38.24 46.68
N ASP A 902 38.19 39.08 45.77
CA ASP A 902 38.35 40.54 45.82
C ASP A 902 37.81 41.14 47.14
N LEU A 903 36.69 40.63 47.67
CA LEU A 903 36.11 41.11 48.94
C LEU A 903 36.96 40.79 50.18
N THR A 904 37.91 39.85 50.07
CA THR A 904 38.89 39.57 51.13
C THR A 904 40.00 40.63 51.22
N ASP A 905 40.17 41.47 50.20
CA ASP A 905 41.15 42.57 50.22
C ASP A 905 40.69 43.70 51.15
N ARG A 906 41.39 43.83 52.29
CA ARG A 906 41.13 44.84 53.32
C ARG A 906 41.45 46.28 52.87
N ARG A 907 42.12 46.46 51.73
CA ARG A 907 42.47 47.79 51.18
C ARG A 907 41.30 48.48 50.47
N LEU A 908 40.25 47.76 50.08
CA LEU A 908 39.05 48.31 49.44
C LEU A 908 38.17 49.05 50.47
N LYS A 909 37.90 50.35 50.32
CA LYS A 909 37.05 51.11 51.26
C LYS A 909 36.13 52.07 50.50
N GLY A 910 35.03 52.49 51.14
CA GLY A 910 34.13 53.51 50.59
C GLY A 910 33.49 53.10 49.26
N GLU A 911 33.50 53.99 48.26
CA GLU A 911 32.87 53.73 46.95
C GLU A 911 33.46 52.54 46.20
N LYS A 912 34.77 52.29 46.32
CA LYS A 912 35.44 51.14 45.68
C LYS A 912 34.96 49.79 46.22
N LEU A 913 34.56 49.73 47.49
CA LEU A 913 33.93 48.55 48.08
C LEU A 913 32.49 48.41 47.56
N ARG A 914 31.75 49.52 47.49
CA ARG A 914 30.35 49.54 47.00
C ARG A 914 30.21 49.10 45.54
N GLU A 915 31.19 49.38 44.70
CA GLU A 915 31.24 48.85 43.32
C GLU A 915 31.35 47.32 43.29
N LYS A 916 32.15 46.74 44.19
CA LYS A 916 32.44 45.30 44.27
C LYS A 916 31.38 44.48 45.03
N LEU A 917 30.51 45.13 45.81
CA LEU A 917 29.38 44.48 46.50
C LEU A 917 28.31 43.93 45.54
N HIS A 918 28.30 44.40 44.30
CA HIS A 918 27.31 44.03 43.29
C HIS A 918 27.99 43.45 42.05
N PRO A 919 28.40 42.16 42.08
CA PRO A 919 29.09 41.56 40.96
C PRO A 919 28.19 41.47 39.73
N GLU A 920 28.84 41.65 38.59
CA GLU A 920 28.26 41.60 37.26
C GLU A 920 28.43 40.20 36.69
N VAL A 921 27.35 39.43 36.65
CA VAL A 921 27.38 38.03 36.25
C VAL A 921 26.73 37.86 34.89
N PRO A 922 27.33 37.09 33.96
CA PRO A 922 26.70 36.80 32.69
C PRO A 922 25.40 36.02 32.90
N SER A 923 24.38 36.41 32.17
CA SER A 923 23.07 35.77 32.08
C SER A 923 22.63 35.73 30.62
N TRP A 924 21.58 34.97 30.34
CA TRP A 924 21.22 34.63 28.97
C TRP A 924 19.71 34.75 28.79
N THR A 925 19.25 35.60 27.87
CA THR A 925 17.81 35.81 27.61
C THR A 925 17.49 35.66 26.14
N ALA A 926 16.44 34.90 25.83
CA ALA A 926 15.94 34.69 24.47
C ALA A 926 14.69 35.54 24.20
N LYS A 927 14.65 36.20 23.04
CA LYS A 927 13.51 36.99 22.58
C LYS A 927 13.06 36.54 21.20
N LYS A 928 11.79 36.15 21.05
CA LYS A 928 11.19 35.81 19.76
C LYS A 928 11.10 37.03 18.85
N LEU A 929 11.46 36.89 17.58
CA LEU A 929 11.33 37.93 16.57
C LEU A 929 10.02 37.75 15.80
N ALA A 930 9.29 38.85 15.54
CA ALA A 930 8.05 38.83 14.77
C ALA A 930 8.28 38.51 13.27
N LYS A 931 9.50 38.75 12.76
CA LYS A 931 9.92 38.46 11.39
C LYS A 931 11.38 38.00 11.41
N PRO A 932 11.80 37.11 10.48
CA PRO A 932 13.19 36.67 10.37
C PRO A 932 14.14 37.85 10.10
N ARG A 933 15.34 37.81 10.70
CA ARG A 933 16.37 38.84 10.56
C ARG A 933 17.66 38.25 10.02
N THR A 934 18.39 39.02 9.22
CA THR A 934 19.77 38.69 8.84
C THR A 934 20.74 39.49 9.72
N ILE A 935 21.67 38.80 10.37
CA ILE A 935 22.69 39.39 11.24
C ILE A 935 24.10 39.05 10.74
N CYS A 936 25.10 39.82 11.16
CA CYS A 936 26.51 39.51 10.96
C CYS A 936 27.10 38.88 12.23
N THR A 937 27.89 37.82 12.08
CA THR A 937 28.55 37.09 13.18
C THR A 937 29.99 37.55 13.45
N ALA A 938 30.52 38.48 12.66
CA ALA A 938 31.86 39.02 12.87
C ALA A 938 31.96 39.80 14.20
N LYS A 939 33.06 39.61 14.95
CA LYS A 939 33.30 40.28 16.25
C LYS A 939 33.27 41.82 16.15
N SER A 940 33.74 42.36 15.03
CA SER A 940 33.70 43.80 14.70
C SER A 940 32.30 44.35 14.44
N CYS A 941 31.28 43.49 14.33
CA CYS A 941 29.87 43.83 14.14
C CYS A 941 29.02 43.57 15.39
N SER A 942 29.59 43.50 16.59
CA SER A 942 28.84 43.45 17.84
C SER A 942 28.68 44.86 18.44
N GLN A 943 27.49 45.19 18.93
CA GLN A 943 27.17 46.45 19.61
C GLN A 943 26.80 46.19 21.08
N VAL A 944 27.49 46.86 21.99
CA VAL A 944 27.18 46.87 23.42
C VAL A 944 26.14 47.96 23.69
N ARG A 945 25.03 47.61 24.36
CA ARG A 945 23.98 48.53 24.79
C ARG A 945 23.73 48.37 26.28
N ILE A 946 23.44 49.47 26.97
CA ILE A 946 23.06 49.45 28.39
C ILE A 946 21.54 49.56 28.45
N SER A 947 20.88 48.74 29.27
CA SER A 947 19.43 48.86 29.47
C SER A 947 19.05 50.22 30.05
N ASN A 948 17.83 50.69 29.79
CA ASN A 948 17.31 51.98 30.27
C ASN A 948 17.43 52.18 31.81
N ASN A 949 17.56 51.08 32.56
CA ASN A 949 17.61 51.06 34.01
C ASN A 949 19.05 50.97 34.55
N GLY A 950 20.07 50.93 33.68
CA GLY A 950 21.50 50.84 34.05
C GLY A 950 21.97 49.45 34.55
N ASP A 951 21.06 48.51 34.80
CA ASP A 951 21.36 47.26 35.52
C ASP A 951 21.75 46.07 34.63
N LYS A 952 21.75 46.27 33.30
CA LYS A 952 22.03 45.23 32.30
C LYS A 952 22.90 45.77 31.17
N ILE A 953 23.97 45.04 30.86
CA ILE A 953 24.77 45.25 29.64
C ILE A 953 24.36 44.17 28.63
N ILE A 954 23.84 44.61 27.48
CA ILE A 954 23.32 43.77 26.39
C ILE A 954 24.35 43.78 25.25
N VAL A 955 24.89 42.63 24.89
CA VAL A 955 25.75 42.49 23.71
C VAL A 955 24.89 42.02 22.53
N SER A 956 24.52 42.95 21.65
CA SER A 956 23.69 42.68 20.46
C SER A 956 24.55 42.50 19.21
N LYS A 957 24.26 41.48 18.39
CA LYS A 957 24.89 41.33 17.07
C LYS A 957 24.25 42.31 16.09
N ARG A 958 25.04 42.91 15.20
CA ARG A 958 24.51 43.94 14.29
C ARG A 958 23.53 43.35 13.29
N GLN A 959 22.35 43.96 13.26
CA GLN A 959 21.28 43.66 12.33
C GLN A 959 21.61 44.21 10.94
N CYS A 960 21.77 43.32 9.97
CA CYS A 960 22.01 43.68 8.57
C CYS A 960 20.71 43.80 7.77
N HIS A 961 19.67 43.02 8.13
CA HIS A 961 18.33 43.13 7.56
C HIS A 961 17.24 42.76 8.57
N ALA A 962 16.23 43.64 8.76
CA ALA A 962 15.24 43.57 9.85
C ALA A 962 14.05 42.62 9.63
N GLY A 963 13.74 42.31 8.36
CA GLY A 963 12.52 41.60 7.98
C GLY A 963 12.74 40.86 6.68
N CYS A 964 13.55 39.81 6.74
CA CYS A 964 13.91 39.00 5.60
C CYS A 964 12.79 37.98 5.33
N THR A 965 12.18 38.06 4.15
CA THR A 965 11.05 37.22 3.73
C THR A 965 11.48 36.08 2.80
N LEU A 966 12.79 35.76 2.75
CA LEU A 966 13.28 34.73 1.86
C LEU A 966 12.79 33.36 2.33
N PRO A 967 12.05 32.61 1.48
CA PRO A 967 11.41 31.35 1.87
C PRO A 967 12.41 30.19 2.04
N ASN A 968 13.63 30.31 1.50
CA ASN A 968 14.58 29.20 1.33
C ASN A 968 15.94 29.39 2.02
N VAL A 969 16.01 30.18 3.09
CA VAL A 969 17.25 30.35 3.88
C VAL A 969 17.17 29.46 5.12
N GLN A 970 18.10 28.51 5.28
CA GLN A 970 18.23 27.71 6.50
C GLN A 970 18.54 28.63 7.69
N GLN A 971 17.75 28.46 8.74
CA GLN A 971 17.78 29.31 9.92
C GLN A 971 18.92 28.86 10.84
N GLU A 972 19.57 29.81 11.51
CA GLU A 972 20.74 29.59 12.37
C GLU A 972 21.97 28.98 11.65
N THR A 973 21.95 28.89 10.31
CA THR A 973 23.06 28.40 9.49
C THR A 973 23.95 29.57 9.06
N LEU A 974 25.24 29.47 9.37
CA LEU A 974 26.25 30.42 8.90
C LEU A 974 26.52 30.16 7.41
N ALA A 975 26.65 31.23 6.62
CA ALA A 975 27.01 31.11 5.20
C ALA A 975 26.02 30.28 4.36
N ASP A 976 24.70 30.41 4.61
CA ASP A 976 23.71 29.85 3.70
C ASP A 976 23.75 30.61 2.35
N PRO A 977 23.98 29.94 1.20
CA PRO A 977 24.06 30.60 -0.11
C PRO A 977 22.82 31.42 -0.49
N ALA A 978 21.63 31.03 -0.02
CA ALA A 978 20.40 31.77 -0.26
C ALA A 978 20.40 33.16 0.41
N LEU A 979 21.25 33.39 1.43
CA LEU A 979 21.43 34.73 2.02
C LEU A 979 21.93 35.75 1.01
N LYS A 980 22.62 35.36 -0.07
CA LYS A 980 23.01 36.29 -1.14
C LYS A 980 21.81 37.03 -1.71
N LYS A 981 20.63 36.40 -1.74
CA LYS A 981 19.39 37.01 -2.23
C LYS A 981 18.76 38.00 -1.24
N CYS A 982 19.34 38.15 -0.05
CA CYS A 982 18.84 39.09 0.96
C CYS A 982 19.11 40.53 0.53
N ARG A 983 18.25 41.46 0.96
CA ARG A 983 18.43 42.90 0.73
C ARG A 983 19.77 43.42 1.25
N ALA A 984 20.32 42.80 2.30
CA ALA A 984 21.65 43.13 2.81
C ALA A 984 22.77 42.98 1.75
N PHE A 985 22.56 42.16 0.73
CA PHE A 985 23.50 41.85 -0.35
C PHE A 985 22.98 42.28 -1.73
N ASP A 986 22.05 43.24 -1.74
CA ASP A 986 21.43 43.75 -2.97
C ASP A 986 20.85 42.64 -3.87
N ARG A 987 20.16 41.69 -3.24
CA ARG A 987 19.48 40.56 -3.90
C ARG A 987 20.40 39.73 -4.82
N GLY A 988 21.68 39.61 -4.47
CA GLY A 988 22.66 38.78 -5.16
C GLY A 988 23.64 39.55 -6.03
N LYS A 989 23.51 40.88 -6.13
CA LYS A 989 24.42 41.74 -6.91
C LYS A 989 25.75 41.98 -6.22
N ARG A 990 25.87 41.69 -4.92
CA ARG A 990 27.10 41.89 -4.13
C ARG A 990 27.33 40.72 -3.18
N ASP A 991 28.59 40.31 -3.04
CA ASP A 991 29.00 39.32 -2.02
C ASP A 991 29.32 39.97 -0.66
N ILE A 992 29.33 41.30 -0.60
CA ILE A 992 29.65 42.10 0.58
C ILE A 992 28.37 42.78 1.09
N CYS A 993 28.16 42.72 2.40
CA CYS A 993 27.02 43.35 3.05
C CYS A 993 27.04 44.87 2.85
N ASN A 994 25.89 45.41 2.46
CA ASN A 994 25.67 46.83 2.24
C ASN A 994 24.86 47.49 3.39
N ALA A 995 24.65 46.76 4.49
CA ALA A 995 24.00 47.32 5.67
C ALA A 995 24.90 48.39 6.31
N SER A 996 24.31 49.48 6.80
CA SER A 996 25.08 50.57 7.43
C SER A 996 25.96 50.00 8.55
N GLY A 997 27.28 50.22 8.45
CA GLY A 997 28.28 49.75 9.42
C GLY A 997 28.62 48.26 9.42
N CYS A 998 28.22 47.48 8.40
CA CYS A 998 28.75 46.15 8.13
C CYS A 998 29.33 46.13 6.71
N ARG A 999 30.56 45.61 6.54
CA ARG A 999 31.21 45.39 5.22
C ARG A 999 31.77 43.98 5.08
N HIS A 1000 31.18 43.03 5.82
CA HIS A 1000 31.63 41.64 5.81
C HIS A 1000 30.97 40.86 4.66
N ARG A 1001 31.64 39.78 4.22
CA ARG A 1001 31.10 38.89 3.20
C ARG A 1001 29.89 38.12 3.71
N TRP A 1002 29.01 37.71 2.80
CA TRP A 1002 27.81 36.93 3.11
C TRP A 1002 28.09 35.64 3.92
N GLN A 1003 29.30 35.07 3.79
CA GLN A 1003 29.78 33.93 4.57
C GLN A 1003 29.85 34.18 6.10
N LEU A 1004 29.88 35.45 6.51
CA LEU A 1004 29.88 35.86 7.93
C LEU A 1004 28.48 36.31 8.40
N HIS A 1005 27.43 35.90 7.69
CA HIS A 1005 26.06 36.26 8.01
C HIS A 1005 25.19 35.02 8.21
N MET A 1006 24.14 35.19 9.01
CA MET A 1006 23.18 34.13 9.33
C MET A 1006 21.76 34.70 9.47
N HIS A 1007 20.76 33.83 9.32
CA HIS A 1007 19.34 34.17 9.40
C HIS A 1007 18.75 33.69 10.73
N ILE A 1008 18.20 34.59 11.53
CA ILE A 1008 17.73 34.30 12.90
C ILE A 1008 16.22 34.59 13.05
N LEU A 1009 15.52 33.79 13.86
CA LEU A 1009 14.10 33.95 14.22
C LEU A 1009 13.88 34.35 15.68
N TYR A 1010 14.91 34.24 16.50
CA TYR A 1010 14.95 34.67 17.88
C TYR A 1010 16.31 35.34 18.13
N GLU A 1011 16.36 36.26 19.08
CA GLU A 1011 17.59 36.92 19.50
C GLU A 1011 17.97 36.34 20.86
N ALA A 1012 19.11 35.65 20.89
CA ALA A 1012 19.75 35.23 22.12
C ALA A 1012 20.73 36.32 22.56
N GLU A 1013 20.40 37.02 23.63
CA GLU A 1013 21.20 38.11 24.17
C GLU A 1013 21.98 37.60 25.39
N GLU A 1014 23.31 37.72 25.34
CA GLU A 1014 24.15 37.62 26.53
C GLU A 1014 24.03 38.95 27.28
N VAL A 1015 23.45 38.86 28.48
CA VAL A 1015 23.14 40.00 29.32
C VAL A 1015 23.95 39.88 30.59
N THR A 1016 24.82 40.85 30.85
CA THR A 1016 25.48 40.95 32.15
C THR A 1016 24.49 41.55 33.14
N ILE A 1017 24.15 40.81 34.21
CA ILE A 1017 23.22 41.26 35.25
C ILE A 1017 24.02 41.65 36.49
N ARG A 1018 23.75 42.84 37.02
CA ARG A 1018 24.31 43.29 38.29
C ARG A 1018 23.50 42.71 39.45
N ILE A 1019 24.13 41.88 40.29
CA ILE A 1019 23.43 41.20 41.39
C ILE A 1019 23.29 42.17 42.57
N LYS A 1020 22.06 42.64 42.81
CA LYS A 1020 21.68 43.43 43.98
C LYS A 1020 21.05 42.53 45.03
N ASP A 1021 21.70 42.42 46.18
CA ASP A 1021 21.19 41.62 47.31
C ASP A 1021 20.36 42.50 48.25
N LYS A 1022 19.20 42.00 48.70
CA LYS A 1022 18.27 42.74 49.56
C LYS A 1022 18.83 43.01 50.95
N GLU A 1023 19.62 42.09 51.50
CA GLU A 1023 20.25 42.26 52.79
C GLU A 1023 21.41 43.24 52.70
N ILE A 1024 22.20 43.19 51.62
CA ILE A 1024 23.23 44.22 51.36
C ILE A 1024 22.56 45.59 51.17
N GLY A 1025 21.43 45.67 50.45
CA GLY A 1025 20.65 46.91 50.30
C GLY A 1025 20.17 47.47 51.64
N ARG A 1026 19.59 46.62 52.50
CA ARG A 1026 19.20 46.99 53.87
C ARG A 1026 20.39 47.44 54.71
N LEU A 1027 21.53 46.74 54.63
CA LEU A 1027 22.76 47.09 55.35
C LEU A 1027 23.36 48.41 54.86
N LEU A 1028 23.21 48.74 53.58
CA LEU A 1028 23.59 50.03 53.01
C LEU A 1028 22.65 51.16 53.46
N GLU A 1029 21.34 50.90 53.58
CA GLU A 1029 20.34 51.87 54.08
C GLU A 1029 20.57 52.23 55.56
N ILE A 1030 21.06 51.29 56.38
CA ILE A 1030 21.35 51.52 57.80
C ILE A 1030 22.82 51.91 58.07
N ASN A 1031 23.62 52.22 57.03
CA ASN A 1031 25.04 52.58 57.15
C ASN A 1031 25.90 51.57 57.94
N ALA A 1032 25.71 50.27 57.69
CA ALA A 1032 26.49 49.22 58.34
C ALA A 1032 28.00 49.31 58.03
N SER A 1033 28.83 48.79 58.94
CA SER A 1033 30.29 48.84 58.78
C SER A 1033 30.78 48.03 57.58
N ASP A 1034 31.89 48.48 56.98
CA ASP A 1034 32.58 47.79 55.88
C ASP A 1034 32.92 46.31 56.17
N VAL A 1035 33.05 45.93 57.44
CA VAL A 1035 33.27 44.54 57.87
C VAL A 1035 31.98 43.73 57.76
N LYS A 1036 30.86 44.26 58.28
CA LYS A 1036 29.54 43.59 58.20
C LYS A 1036 29.06 43.48 56.75
N LEU A 1037 29.30 44.51 55.92
CA LEU A 1037 28.98 44.48 54.49
C LEU A 1037 29.77 43.39 53.75
N ARG A 1038 31.06 43.22 54.06
CA ARG A 1038 31.89 42.15 53.48
C ARG A 1038 31.47 40.76 53.91
N GLU A 1039 31.18 40.56 55.20
CA GLU A 1039 30.74 39.26 55.72
C GLU A 1039 29.41 38.85 55.09
N ALA A 1040 28.42 39.74 55.07
CA ALA A 1040 27.13 39.49 54.44
C ALA A 1040 27.28 39.24 52.93
N ALA A 1041 28.12 40.03 52.24
CA ALA A 1041 28.39 39.82 50.81
C ALA A 1041 29.10 38.49 50.53
N SER A 1042 30.11 38.11 51.32
CA SER A 1042 30.85 36.85 51.15
C SER A 1042 29.95 35.63 51.35
N ILE A 1043 29.12 35.63 52.41
CA ILE A 1043 28.14 34.55 52.69
C ILE A 1043 27.13 34.44 51.55
N ASN A 1044 26.62 35.57 51.05
CA ASN A 1044 25.68 35.58 49.93
C ASN A 1044 26.33 35.08 48.62
N LEU A 1045 27.59 35.44 48.34
CA LEU A 1045 28.32 34.93 47.19
C LEU A 1045 28.61 33.43 47.29
N GLU A 1046 28.99 32.91 48.46
CA GLU A 1046 29.17 31.47 48.69
C GLU A 1046 27.89 30.69 48.42
N LYS A 1047 26.78 31.15 48.99
CA LYS A 1047 25.46 30.56 48.75
C LYS A 1047 25.12 30.56 47.26
N ARG A 1048 25.42 31.65 46.56
CA ARG A 1048 25.17 31.77 45.11
C ARG A 1048 26.06 30.84 44.28
N ILE A 1049 27.33 30.71 44.61
CA ILE A 1049 28.27 29.77 43.97
C ILE A 1049 27.78 28.33 44.15
N PHE A 1050 27.30 27.98 45.35
CA PHE A 1050 26.71 26.68 45.62
C PHE A 1050 25.47 26.42 44.75
N GLU A 1051 24.54 27.38 44.68
CA GLU A 1051 23.35 27.30 43.82
C GLU A 1051 23.72 27.12 42.34
N TYR A 1052 24.75 27.82 41.84
CA TYR A 1052 25.21 27.70 40.45
C TYR A 1052 25.88 26.35 40.17
N ARG A 1053 26.69 25.83 41.10
CA ARG A 1053 27.27 24.49 41.01
C ARG A 1053 26.20 23.40 41.00
N TYR A 1054 25.16 23.56 41.81
CA TYR A 1054 24.02 22.65 41.84
C TYR A 1054 23.26 22.62 40.51
N GLU A 1055 22.92 23.79 39.94
CA GLU A 1055 22.25 23.86 38.64
C GLU A 1055 23.11 23.30 37.50
N LEU A 1056 24.43 23.58 37.51
CA LEU A 1056 25.38 23.00 36.54
C LEU A 1056 25.42 21.47 36.62
N HIS A 1057 25.48 20.92 37.84
CA HIS A 1057 25.48 19.47 38.05
C HIS A 1057 24.17 18.83 37.57
N LYS A 1058 23.01 19.44 37.86
CA LYS A 1058 21.70 18.96 37.39
C LYS A 1058 21.57 18.99 35.87
N MET A 1059 22.13 20.00 35.20
CA MET A 1059 22.17 20.04 33.73
C MET A 1059 23.08 18.96 33.13
N GLN A 1060 24.21 18.64 33.77
CA GLN A 1060 25.11 17.57 33.34
C GLN A 1060 24.50 16.17 33.56
N GLU A 1061 23.85 15.96 34.71
CA GLU A 1061 23.13 14.73 35.04
C GLU A 1061 21.98 14.48 34.06
N ALA A 1062 21.16 15.51 33.78
CA ALA A 1062 20.09 15.40 32.79
C ALA A 1062 20.63 15.08 31.40
N ARG A 1063 21.74 15.71 30.98
CA ARG A 1063 22.43 15.42 29.72
C ARG A 1063 22.89 13.96 29.62
N ALA A 1064 23.40 13.38 30.70
CA ALA A 1064 23.80 11.97 30.75
C ALA A 1064 22.58 11.02 30.71
N LEU A 1065 21.52 11.33 31.45
CA LEU A 1065 20.29 10.53 31.49
C LEU A 1065 19.54 10.55 30.15
N PHE A 1066 19.48 11.71 29.50
CA PHE A 1066 18.94 11.83 28.15
C PHE A 1066 19.70 10.97 27.15
N PHE A 1067 21.03 10.87 27.28
CA PHE A 1067 21.85 10.03 26.43
C PHE A 1067 21.62 8.52 26.67
N VAL A 1068 21.47 8.10 27.94
CA VAL A 1068 21.15 6.70 28.30
C VAL A 1068 19.73 6.28 27.91
N PHE A 1069 18.76 7.20 27.96
CA PHE A 1069 17.40 6.94 27.49
C PHE A 1069 17.35 6.67 25.98
N LEU A 1070 18.12 7.44 25.21
CA LEU A 1070 18.16 7.32 23.75
C LEU A 1070 18.77 6.00 23.27
N SER A 1071 19.68 5.42 24.04
CA SER A 1071 20.32 4.13 23.71
C SER A 1071 19.51 2.91 24.15
N LYS A 1072 18.68 2.99 25.21
CA LYS A 1072 17.87 1.85 25.69
C LYS A 1072 16.56 1.62 24.92
N ASN A 1073 16.00 2.65 24.27
CA ASN A 1073 14.72 2.55 23.55
C ASN A 1073 14.90 2.44 22.02
N ALA A 1074 16.14 2.37 21.51
CA ALA A 1074 16.43 2.07 20.10
C ALA A 1074 16.55 0.55 19.90
N MET A 1075 16.12 0.02 18.74
CA MET A 1075 16.23 -1.41 18.41
C MET A 1075 17.68 -1.93 18.40
N THR A 1076 18.65 -1.04 18.21
CA THR A 1076 20.07 -1.27 18.46
C THR A 1076 20.63 -0.03 19.18
N PRO A 1077 21.26 -0.16 20.37
CA PRO A 1077 21.73 0.98 21.17
C PRO A 1077 22.77 1.85 20.45
N ILE A 1078 23.56 1.20 19.60
CA ILE A 1078 24.57 1.71 18.68
C ILE A 1078 24.44 0.81 17.45
N ASN A 1079 24.34 1.37 16.25
CA ASN A 1079 24.40 0.58 15.02
C ASN A 1079 25.82 0.00 14.91
N ASP A 1080 25.97 -1.27 15.28
CA ASP A 1080 27.20 -2.06 15.27
C ASP A 1080 27.90 -2.06 13.90
N SER A 1081 27.13 -1.79 12.85
CA SER A 1081 27.58 -1.74 11.46
C SER A 1081 28.10 -0.36 11.06
N THR A 1082 28.00 0.67 11.92
CA THR A 1082 28.48 2.04 11.64
C THR A 1082 30.00 2.09 11.55
N VAL A 1083 30.70 1.36 12.42
CA VAL A 1083 32.16 1.27 12.38
C VAL A 1083 32.62 0.55 11.10
N GLU A 1084 31.99 -0.58 10.76
CA GLU A 1084 32.27 -1.32 9.52
C GLU A 1084 31.96 -0.48 8.27
N TYR A 1085 30.87 0.29 8.28
CA TYR A 1085 30.51 1.20 7.21
C TYR A 1085 31.50 2.37 7.05
N LEU A 1086 31.91 2.99 8.16
CA LEU A 1086 32.94 4.03 8.16
C LEU A 1086 34.30 3.49 7.72
N ASP A 1087 34.63 2.25 8.11
CA ASP A 1087 35.87 1.58 7.70
C ASP A 1087 35.88 1.25 6.19
N MET A 1088 34.75 0.81 5.63
CA MET A 1088 34.57 0.64 4.19
C MET A 1088 34.72 1.98 3.43
N LEU A 1089 34.08 3.06 3.89
CA LEU A 1089 34.21 4.38 3.28
C LEU A 1089 35.65 4.93 3.35
N ILE A 1090 36.34 4.70 4.48
CA ILE A 1090 37.75 5.04 4.63
C ILE A 1090 38.59 4.25 3.63
N HIS A 1091 38.33 2.95 3.47
CA HIS A 1091 39.05 2.07 2.54
C HIS A 1091 38.82 2.45 1.06
N ASP A 1092 37.59 2.74 0.67
CA ASP A 1092 37.24 3.17 -0.69
C ASP A 1092 37.90 4.51 -1.02
N GLU A 1093 37.88 5.45 -0.06
CA GLU A 1093 38.47 6.77 -0.25
C GLU A 1093 40.01 6.71 -0.24
N GLU A 1094 40.62 5.84 0.56
CA GLU A 1094 42.05 5.51 0.50
C GLU A 1094 42.44 4.93 -0.86
N SER A 1095 41.65 4.00 -1.39
CA SER A 1095 41.86 3.38 -2.70
C SER A 1095 41.77 4.40 -3.84
N LYS A 1096 40.85 5.38 -3.76
CA LYS A 1096 40.76 6.50 -4.71
C LYS A 1096 41.94 7.46 -4.61
N VAL A 1097 42.43 7.75 -3.39
CA VAL A 1097 43.63 8.58 -3.20
C VAL A 1097 44.86 7.88 -3.78
N GLU A 1098 44.99 6.57 -3.60
CA GLU A 1098 46.10 5.78 -4.11
C GLU A 1098 46.06 5.67 -5.64
N SER A 1099 44.90 5.32 -6.20
CA SER A 1099 44.69 5.23 -7.66
C SER A 1099 44.86 6.59 -8.34
N GLY A 1100 44.35 7.67 -7.73
CA GLY A 1100 44.51 9.03 -8.22
C GLY A 1100 45.97 9.51 -8.20
N ARG A 1101 46.77 9.11 -7.20
CA ARG A 1101 48.22 9.35 -7.17
C ARG A 1101 48.96 8.60 -8.26
N GLN A 1102 48.61 7.33 -8.50
CA GLN A 1102 49.21 6.50 -9.54
C GLN A 1102 48.88 7.02 -10.95
N LEU A 1103 47.69 7.60 -11.14
CA LEU A 1103 47.21 8.13 -12.41
C LEU A 1103 47.47 9.63 -12.62
N GLY A 1104 48.09 10.33 -11.64
CA GLY A 1104 48.47 11.75 -11.75
C GLY A 1104 47.31 12.75 -11.60
N PHE A 1105 46.17 12.34 -11.03
CA PHE A 1105 45.02 13.21 -10.78
C PHE A 1105 45.13 13.96 -9.44
N PRO A 1106 44.55 15.17 -9.30
CA PRO A 1106 44.53 15.91 -8.05
C PRO A 1106 43.64 15.24 -6.98
N VAL A 1107 44.24 14.86 -5.84
CA VAL A 1107 43.60 14.06 -4.76
C VAL A 1107 43.24 14.87 -3.51
N ASP A 1108 43.32 16.20 -3.53
CA ASP A 1108 43.19 17.02 -2.32
C ASP A 1108 41.78 16.99 -1.72
N LYS A 1109 40.74 16.90 -2.57
CA LYS A 1109 39.34 16.74 -2.13
C LYS A 1109 39.11 15.38 -1.45
N ASN A 1110 39.74 14.32 -1.95
CA ASN A 1110 39.66 12.98 -1.38
C ASN A 1110 40.41 12.89 -0.04
N LYS A 1111 41.56 13.58 0.10
CA LYS A 1111 42.29 13.69 1.38
C LYS A 1111 41.48 14.43 2.46
N GLU A 1112 40.78 15.50 2.11
CA GLU A 1112 39.91 16.25 3.03
C GLU A 1112 38.74 15.38 3.49
N THR A 1113 38.14 14.62 2.56
CA THR A 1113 37.05 13.67 2.82
C THR A 1113 37.51 12.54 3.76
N LEU A 1114 38.68 11.96 3.50
CA LEU A 1114 39.29 10.92 4.35
C LEU A 1114 39.56 11.41 5.78
N LYS A 1115 40.00 12.67 5.94
CA LYS A 1115 40.24 13.28 7.25
C LYS A 1115 38.94 13.47 8.05
N ASN A 1116 37.84 13.80 7.38
CA ASN A 1116 36.53 13.93 8.02
C ASN A 1116 35.98 12.56 8.43
N LEU A 1117 36.04 11.55 7.54
CA LEU A 1117 35.60 10.18 7.85
C LEU A 1117 36.33 9.59 9.08
N ARG A 1118 37.64 9.82 9.20
CA ARG A 1118 38.42 9.39 10.38
C ARG A 1118 38.02 10.12 11.67
N ARG A 1119 37.64 11.40 11.57
CA ARG A 1119 37.14 12.17 12.73
C ARG A 1119 35.77 11.66 13.17
N ASP A 1120 34.88 11.37 12.23
CA ASP A 1120 33.54 10.85 12.49
C ASP A 1120 33.62 9.45 13.15
N ARG A 1121 34.54 8.60 12.68
CA ARG A 1121 34.85 7.31 13.31
C ARG A 1121 35.30 7.46 14.75
N GLN A 1122 36.22 8.38 15.04
CA GLN A 1122 36.70 8.62 16.41
C GLN A 1122 35.58 9.16 17.32
N ALA A 1123 34.79 10.12 16.84
CA ALA A 1123 33.65 10.65 17.59
C ALA A 1123 32.61 9.58 17.93
N HIS A 1124 32.40 8.61 17.02
CA HIS A 1124 31.53 7.46 17.27
C HIS A 1124 32.11 6.51 18.33
N LEU A 1125 33.42 6.25 18.32
CA LEU A 1125 34.08 5.42 19.33
C LEU A 1125 34.06 6.06 20.73
N ASP A 1126 34.34 7.36 20.82
CA ASP A 1126 34.26 8.13 22.08
C ASP A 1126 32.84 8.09 22.67
N LEU A 1127 31.82 8.07 21.79
CA LEU A 1127 30.41 7.96 22.13
C LEU A 1127 30.04 6.56 22.66
N VAL A 1128 30.62 5.49 22.10
CA VAL A 1128 30.50 4.11 22.60
C VAL A 1128 31.14 3.94 23.98
N GLU A 1129 32.31 4.53 24.20
CA GLU A 1129 33.03 4.45 25.48
C GLU A 1129 32.27 5.17 26.62
N ALA A 1130 31.72 6.35 26.34
CA ALA A 1130 30.89 7.10 27.29
C ALA A 1130 29.59 6.36 27.68
N TYR A 1131 29.04 5.56 26.77
CA TYR A 1131 27.89 4.67 27.02
C TYR A 1131 28.25 3.56 28.01
N GLN A 1132 29.36 2.85 27.79
CA GLN A 1132 29.79 1.73 28.64
C GLN A 1132 30.00 2.15 30.11
N GLN A 1133 30.51 3.37 30.35
CA GLN A 1133 30.77 3.87 31.71
C GLN A 1133 29.51 4.24 32.51
N ASN A 1134 28.40 4.60 31.87
CA ASN A 1134 27.20 5.13 32.53
C ASN A 1134 26.03 4.12 32.61
N THR A 1135 26.14 2.97 31.95
CA THR A 1135 25.08 1.94 31.89
C THR A 1135 24.77 1.30 33.25
N HIS A 1136 25.73 1.27 34.18
CA HIS A 1136 25.59 0.62 35.49
C HIS A 1136 24.97 1.51 36.62
N ARG A 1137 24.64 2.79 36.35
CA ARG A 1137 24.24 3.76 37.40
C ARG A 1137 22.77 4.22 37.36
N VAL A 1138 21.93 3.76 36.43
CA VAL A 1138 20.59 4.33 36.16
C VAL A 1138 19.48 3.29 36.37
N SER A 1139 18.39 3.66 37.08
CA SER A 1139 17.24 2.76 37.32
C SER A 1139 16.22 2.78 36.17
N ASP A 1140 15.54 1.66 35.92
CA ASP A 1140 14.62 1.51 34.78
C ASP A 1140 13.39 2.45 34.82
N GLN A 1141 13.00 2.97 35.99
CA GLN A 1141 11.89 3.93 36.11
C GLN A 1141 12.24 5.33 35.55
N GLN A 1142 13.51 5.75 35.59
CA GLN A 1142 13.98 7.05 35.07
C GLN A 1142 14.12 7.06 33.54
N LEU A 1143 13.94 5.90 32.89
CA LEU A 1143 14.19 5.68 31.46
C LEU A 1143 12.90 5.48 30.65
N THR A 1144 11.74 5.90 31.19
CA THR A 1144 10.45 5.90 30.50
C THR A 1144 10.15 7.27 29.90
N GLY A 1145 9.26 7.36 28.89
CA GLY A 1145 8.85 8.66 28.31
C GLY A 1145 8.33 9.65 29.36
N LYS A 1146 7.61 9.15 30.37
CA LYS A 1146 7.15 9.92 31.53
C LYS A 1146 8.32 10.36 32.44
N GLY A 1147 9.34 9.52 32.60
CA GLY A 1147 10.57 9.86 33.32
C GLY A 1147 11.37 10.99 32.66
N ILE A 1148 11.39 11.04 31.32
CA ILE A 1148 11.96 12.17 30.56
C ILE A 1148 11.13 13.44 30.75
N ASP A 1149 9.81 13.37 30.63
CA ASP A 1149 8.95 14.54 30.85
C ASP A 1149 9.14 15.13 32.25
N ASP A 1150 9.31 14.28 33.26
CA ASP A 1150 9.56 14.69 34.63
C ASP A 1150 10.97 15.26 34.81
N LEU A 1151 11.97 14.72 34.11
CA LEU A 1151 13.33 15.29 34.05
C LEU A 1151 13.34 16.66 33.38
N VAL A 1152 12.64 16.85 32.27
CA VAL A 1152 12.47 18.14 31.57
C VAL A 1152 11.75 19.16 32.46
N LYS A 1153 10.68 18.76 33.15
CA LYS A 1153 10.00 19.62 34.14
C LYS A 1153 10.93 20.00 35.29
N SER A 1154 11.80 19.10 35.74
CA SER A 1154 12.80 19.39 36.78
C SER A 1154 13.80 20.45 36.32
N LEU A 1155 14.23 20.43 35.05
CA LEU A 1155 15.11 21.44 34.47
C LEU A 1155 14.43 22.81 34.38
N TYR A 1156 13.12 22.86 34.09
CA TYR A 1156 12.36 24.11 34.10
C TYR A 1156 12.14 24.70 35.49
N SER A 1157 12.30 23.89 36.53
CA SER A 1157 12.16 24.34 37.93
C SER A 1157 13.45 24.91 38.55
N LEU A 1158 14.58 24.90 37.82
CA LEU A 1158 15.86 25.44 38.31
C LEU A 1158 15.75 26.95 38.60
N LYS A 1159 16.35 27.37 39.73
CA LYS A 1159 16.13 28.67 40.38
C LYS A 1159 16.61 29.86 39.54
N HIS A 1160 17.75 29.74 38.86
CA HIS A 1160 18.37 30.84 38.12
C HIS A 1160 18.19 30.71 36.61
N PHE A 1161 18.29 29.49 36.06
CA PHE A 1161 18.30 29.28 34.60
C PHE A 1161 17.12 28.47 34.05
N GLY A 1162 16.23 27.93 34.89
CA GLY A 1162 15.12 27.06 34.46
C GLY A 1162 14.07 27.77 33.61
N GLN A 1163 13.69 28.99 33.98
CA GLN A 1163 12.72 29.79 33.22
C GLN A 1163 13.29 30.25 31.86
N ASN A 1164 14.61 30.46 31.77
CA ASN A 1164 15.29 30.83 30.53
C ASN A 1164 15.28 29.65 29.54
N LEU A 1165 15.50 28.42 30.05
CA LEU A 1165 15.41 27.18 29.29
C LEU A 1165 13.98 26.96 28.74
N LYS A 1166 12.95 27.17 29.58
CA LYS A 1166 11.53 27.03 29.20
C LYS A 1166 11.08 28.06 28.16
N SER A 1167 11.53 29.31 28.27
CA SER A 1167 11.21 30.37 27.30
C SER A 1167 11.78 30.07 25.92
N LEU A 1168 12.99 29.50 25.88
CA LEU A 1168 13.68 29.14 24.65
C LEU A 1168 13.00 27.97 23.92
N GLU A 1169 12.65 26.89 24.63
CA GLU A 1169 11.92 25.76 24.04
C GLU A 1169 10.60 26.21 23.42
N ASN A 1170 9.77 26.95 24.16
CA ASN A 1170 8.49 27.47 23.66
C ASN A 1170 8.66 28.38 22.43
N THR A 1171 9.75 29.15 22.38
CA THR A 1171 10.07 30.04 21.26
C THR A 1171 10.51 29.26 20.02
N ILE A 1172 11.29 28.19 20.18
CA ILE A 1172 11.75 27.31 19.10
C ILE A 1172 10.58 26.50 18.53
N THR A 1173 9.80 25.83 19.39
CA THR A 1173 8.69 24.94 18.99
C THR A 1173 7.54 25.68 18.32
N SER A 1174 7.20 26.90 18.79
CA SER A 1174 6.13 27.72 18.20
C SER A 1174 6.51 28.42 16.89
N SER A 1175 7.80 28.45 16.52
CA SER A 1175 8.28 29.13 15.31
C SER A 1175 8.41 28.18 14.12
N HIS A 1176 8.61 26.88 14.36
CA HIS A 1176 8.74 25.87 13.31
C HIS A 1176 7.41 25.38 12.70
N ARG A 1177 6.30 25.39 13.45
CA ARG A 1177 4.99 24.86 12.99
C ARG A 1177 4.18 25.79 12.07
N ALA A 1178 4.50 27.09 12.02
CA ALA A 1178 3.61 28.11 11.44
C ALA A 1178 3.87 28.48 9.96
N THR A 1179 4.82 27.83 9.27
CA THR A 1179 5.32 28.33 7.97
C THR A 1179 5.32 27.33 6.81
N TYR A 1180 4.90 26.07 6.99
CA TYR A 1180 4.96 25.06 5.94
C TYR A 1180 3.68 25.05 5.07
N ARG A 1181 3.82 25.18 3.74
CA ARG A 1181 2.72 25.13 2.76
C ARG A 1181 3.05 24.13 1.64
N GLU A 1182 2.08 23.32 1.23
CA GLU A 1182 2.27 22.26 0.20
C GLU A 1182 1.69 22.69 -1.17
N ARG A 1183 2.26 22.17 -2.27
CA ARG A 1183 1.73 22.33 -3.64
C ARG A 1183 1.01 21.04 -4.07
N PRO A 1184 -0.33 21.04 -4.22
CA PRO A 1184 -1.07 19.84 -4.60
C PRO A 1184 -1.04 19.59 -6.12
N PHE A 1185 -1.00 18.32 -6.53
CA PHE A 1185 -1.23 17.87 -7.91
C PHE A 1185 -2.58 17.12 -7.99
N ARG A 1186 -3.49 17.57 -8.86
CA ARG A 1186 -4.85 17.02 -8.99
C ARG A 1186 -5.02 16.22 -10.28
N VAL A 1187 -5.64 15.05 -10.18
CA VAL A 1187 -6.03 14.25 -11.34
C VAL A 1187 -7.45 14.65 -11.74
N SER A 1188 -7.59 15.42 -12.84
CA SER A 1188 -8.91 15.86 -13.32
C SER A 1188 -9.78 14.67 -13.75
N ARG A 1189 -11.05 14.66 -13.33
CA ARG A 1189 -12.06 13.69 -13.79
C ARG A 1189 -12.35 13.89 -15.29
N PRO A 1190 -12.45 12.83 -16.11
CA PRO A 1190 -12.98 12.93 -17.47
C PRO A 1190 -14.42 13.50 -17.42
N GLY A 1191 -14.70 14.56 -18.21
CA GLY A 1191 -16.06 15.08 -18.42
C GLY A 1191 -16.47 16.38 -17.70
N GLY A 1192 -15.84 16.79 -16.60
CA GLY A 1192 -16.35 17.90 -15.76
C GLY A 1192 -16.23 19.32 -16.36
N ARG A 1193 -15.18 19.60 -17.15
CA ARG A 1193 -14.92 20.96 -17.67
C ARG A 1193 -15.80 21.38 -18.85
N GLN A 1194 -16.39 20.44 -19.59
CA GLN A 1194 -17.24 20.75 -20.75
C GLN A 1194 -18.69 21.10 -20.36
N ALA A 1195 -19.20 20.55 -19.26
CA ALA A 1195 -20.58 20.82 -18.80
C ALA A 1195 -20.77 22.26 -18.29
N ALA A 1196 -19.83 22.79 -17.48
CA ALA A 1196 -19.98 24.10 -16.85
C ALA A 1196 -19.90 25.29 -17.83
N ARG A 1197 -19.10 25.20 -18.90
CA ARG A 1197 -19.02 26.24 -19.93
C ARG A 1197 -20.32 26.40 -20.70
N SER A 1198 -21.02 25.30 -20.98
CA SER A 1198 -22.31 25.32 -21.69
C SER A 1198 -23.43 25.99 -20.88
N ALA A 1199 -23.32 26.02 -19.55
CA ALA A 1199 -24.31 26.62 -18.65
C ALA A 1199 -24.08 28.12 -18.39
N SER A 1200 -22.84 28.64 -18.46
CA SER A 1200 -22.60 30.08 -18.28
C SER A 1200 -22.90 30.90 -19.54
N GLU A 1201 -22.78 30.31 -20.72
CA GLU A 1201 -23.11 30.98 -22.00
C GLU A 1201 -24.62 31.04 -22.26
N LYS A 1202 -25.42 30.12 -21.69
CA LYS A 1202 -26.89 30.11 -21.87
C LYS A 1202 -27.69 31.09 -21.00
N ARG A 1203 -27.06 31.87 -20.11
CA ARG A 1203 -27.74 32.82 -19.20
C ARG A 1203 -27.51 34.31 -19.47
N LEU A 1204 -26.77 34.66 -20.53
CA LEU A 1204 -26.60 36.04 -20.98
C LEU A 1204 -27.09 36.17 -22.43
N GLY A 1205 -28.39 36.01 -22.63
CA GLY A 1205 -29.00 36.14 -23.95
C GLY A 1205 -30.53 36.10 -23.85
N GLY A 1206 -31.13 37.23 -23.50
CA GLY A 1206 -32.57 37.37 -23.45
C GLY A 1206 -32.97 38.77 -23.04
N GLU A 1207 -33.02 39.69 -24.00
CA GLU A 1207 -34.09 40.68 -24.24
C GLU A 1207 -33.59 41.76 -25.20
N GLY A 1208 -34.23 41.88 -26.36
CA GLY A 1208 -33.90 42.88 -27.37
C GLY A 1208 -34.59 42.58 -28.70
N ALA A 1209 -35.84 43.01 -28.81
CA ALA A 1209 -36.74 42.81 -29.95
C ALA A 1209 -36.15 43.23 -31.30
N VAL A 1210 -36.45 42.43 -32.33
CA VAL A 1210 -36.22 42.78 -33.74
C VAL A 1210 -37.38 43.68 -34.21
N VAL A 1211 -37.08 44.93 -34.55
CA VAL A 1211 -37.93 45.78 -35.40
C VAL A 1211 -37.09 46.30 -36.57
N VAL A 1212 -37.66 46.15 -37.75
CA VAL A 1212 -37.13 46.42 -39.09
C VAL A 1212 -37.05 47.92 -39.37
N HIS A 1213 -35.94 48.42 -39.94
CA HIS A 1213 -35.92 49.28 -41.16
C HIS A 1213 -34.54 49.87 -41.50
N GLY A 1214 -34.24 49.89 -42.81
CA GLY A 1214 -33.65 51.05 -43.47
C GLY A 1214 -32.13 51.06 -43.65
N GLY A 1215 -31.66 50.74 -44.86
CA GLY A 1215 -30.29 51.01 -45.26
C GLY A 1215 -30.00 52.50 -45.52
N LYS A 1216 -28.72 52.87 -45.50
CA LYS A 1216 -27.99 53.64 -46.54
C LYS A 1216 -26.63 54.16 -46.01
N HIS A 1217 -25.62 54.03 -46.88
CA HIS A 1217 -24.51 54.98 -47.17
C HIS A 1217 -23.47 55.32 -46.08
N GLU A 1218 -22.19 54.98 -46.35
CA GLU A 1218 -21.08 55.92 -46.67
C GLU A 1218 -20.50 56.67 -45.45
N SER A 1219 -19.22 57.00 -45.29
CA SER A 1219 -17.98 56.85 -46.06
C SER A 1219 -16.81 57.32 -45.18
N ARG A 1220 -15.60 56.82 -45.48
CA ARG A 1220 -14.26 57.48 -45.45
C ARG A 1220 -13.97 58.66 -44.48
N ARG A 1221 -12.81 58.57 -43.82
CA ARG A 1221 -11.64 59.50 -43.92
C ARG A 1221 -10.45 58.90 -43.12
N LYS A 1222 -9.26 58.64 -43.71
CA LYS A 1222 -8.09 59.55 -43.95
C LYS A 1222 -7.67 60.30 -42.67
N LYS A 1223 -6.41 60.42 -42.24
CA LYS A 1223 -5.03 60.39 -42.82
C LYS A 1223 -4.07 60.33 -41.60
N GLY A 1224 -2.92 59.65 -41.65
CA GLY A 1224 -1.60 60.26 -41.89
C GLY A 1224 -0.92 60.70 -40.57
N GLY A 1225 0.36 60.51 -40.28
CA GLY A 1225 1.50 59.93 -40.99
C GLY A 1225 2.80 60.18 -40.20
N GLN A 1226 3.88 59.47 -40.59
CA GLN A 1226 5.33 59.76 -40.44
C GLN A 1226 5.89 59.98 -39.01
N GLY A 1227 7.08 59.55 -38.62
CA GLY A 1227 8.29 58.93 -39.21
C GLY A 1227 9.32 58.84 -38.04
N GLY A 1228 10.43 58.11 -38.06
CA GLY A 1228 11.11 57.31 -39.06
C GLY A 1228 12.39 56.69 -38.46
N LEU A 1229 13.04 55.86 -39.29
CA LEU A 1229 14.49 55.56 -39.45
C LEU A 1229 15.26 54.94 -38.26
N GLY A 1230 16.09 53.89 -38.40
CA GLY A 1230 16.54 53.01 -39.50
C GLY A 1230 17.01 51.67 -38.87
N GLY A 1231 17.05 50.53 -39.55
CA GLY A 1231 17.89 50.19 -40.70
C GLY A 1231 19.07 49.31 -40.24
N TRP A 1232 19.40 48.27 -41.01
CA TRP A 1232 20.53 47.30 -40.90
C TRP A 1232 20.19 45.87 -40.42
N LEU A 1233 19.77 45.05 -41.39
CA LEU A 1233 20.16 43.64 -41.62
C LEU A 1233 21.63 43.60 -42.18
N PRO A 1234 22.34 42.47 -42.42
CA PRO A 1234 21.98 41.04 -42.29
C PRO A 1234 23.13 40.08 -41.80
N ASN A 1235 22.78 38.78 -41.70
CA ASN A 1235 23.55 37.54 -41.99
C ASN A 1235 24.94 37.29 -41.35
N LEU A 1236 25.14 36.10 -40.78
CA LEU A 1236 25.90 35.00 -41.43
C LEU A 1236 26.10 33.76 -40.52
N THR A 1237 25.88 32.61 -41.14
CA THR A 1237 26.56 31.30 -40.98
C THR A 1237 26.36 30.43 -39.73
N ARG A 1238 25.68 29.30 -39.98
CA ARG A 1238 26.13 27.92 -39.73
C ARG A 1238 27.28 27.76 -38.72
N ARG A 1239 26.97 27.13 -37.58
CA ARG A 1239 27.47 25.79 -37.24
C ARG A 1239 26.48 25.12 -36.30
#